data_AF-K4IIJ9-F1
#
_entry.id   AF-K4IIJ9-F1
#
_cell.length_a   1.000
_cell.length_b   1.000
_cell.length_c   1.000
_cell.angle_alpha   90.00
_cell.angle_beta   90.00
_cell.angle_gamma   90.00
#
_symmetry.space_group_name_H-M   'P 1'
#
loop_
_entity.id
_entity.type
_entity.pdbx_description
1 polymer ?
#
loop_
_entity_poly.entity_id
_entity_poly.type
_entity_poly.pdbx_seq_one_letter_code
_entity_poly.pdbx_strand_id
1 'polypeptide(L)'
;MRYIVVNNSIDLVQSMVLQEQIKIINSLGFYEIIEEFKTLALEPEDVIILNAENKFQKKDNHSDFKGVSLLKWLRVHLNNCNKIITTSFVTREYLLQNNPENYILFAPDNYFLQIPFTLDRLENILKKSQVIKNKEILIKEYKPFVSPDFKISDISHSFSNEFGIYILANLLQQVFKRCEGELGHNNLQFSKAKMLYDLNFNVFEYQAKLINKRNSTSKLLANKKIVYVDDKGDGRGWFNLMRQLLNIDSNQLAGVKPEALGDRENTINYSATFEDIKNHSPDIILLDLRLLGDFEKNTSIEKTSGAVLLQMIRKWNPAIPVMLTSATDRIKSYDILNKSPYNIDVIWTKPRVDNRGFNASKSLLDLYQKMKLLVKLSNDELGLVFKEIDYRVKNDLLPKINPNYINQYDFILFDSNYFCDTSKDIKDYILHFYSILKMEERSAKIVVIDDVMKEVYLNSHKNKGLKNKKLSRVSRYSSELLSELFNLGKIVDLYQEVDTSISRKFLAEYEPIENNFDRHNIYYSLKIKQASASSEEIAKRKTNALNEELIQRNNPTIIHADNVFKFLIKDLLQNDKKVLFISNDITCKRDIVLHYPNGKSANDYFKADYSKDENGRLILNERGSKIKTQNFRHNKSFDLNKNCKLIRNSIFIRELSLNN
;
A
#
# COMPACT_ATOMS: atom_id res chain seq x y z
N MET A 1 16.46 50.27 27.14
CA MET A 1 16.62 48.91 27.70
C MET A 1 15.76 48.79 28.95
N ARG A 2 14.65 48.06 28.86
CA ARG A 2 13.80 47.74 30.01
C ARG A 2 14.14 46.34 30.51
N TYR A 3 13.90 46.09 31.80
CA TYR A 3 14.01 44.76 32.38
C TYR A 3 12.62 44.19 32.58
N ILE A 4 12.34 43.07 31.92
CA ILE A 4 11.07 42.34 32.03
C ILE A 4 11.29 41.16 32.96
N VAL A 5 10.74 41.24 34.16
CA VAL A 5 11.01 40.29 35.23
C VAL A 5 9.80 39.40 35.43
N VAL A 6 9.99 38.09 35.29
CA VAL A 6 8.97 37.08 35.56
C VAL A 6 9.36 36.34 36.84
N ASN A 7 8.89 36.82 37.98
CA ASN A 7 9.28 36.25 39.26
C ASN A 7 8.22 36.49 40.36
N ASN A 8 8.07 35.50 41.25
CA ASN A 8 7.34 35.65 42.51
C ASN A 8 8.27 36.09 43.66
N SER A 9 9.60 36.02 43.49
CA SER A 9 10.61 36.49 44.45
C SER A 9 11.06 37.91 44.10
N ILE A 10 10.13 38.85 44.26
CA ILE A 10 10.27 40.29 44.00
C ILE A 10 11.53 40.88 44.69
N ASP A 11 11.84 40.41 45.90
CA ASP A 11 12.91 40.96 46.75
C ASP A 11 14.32 40.84 46.13
N LEU A 12 14.58 39.75 45.40
CA LEU A 12 15.86 39.54 44.75
C LEU A 12 16.08 40.55 43.62
N VAL A 13 15.04 40.85 42.85
CA VAL A 13 15.15 41.73 41.68
C VAL A 13 15.10 43.19 42.08
N GLN A 14 14.28 43.54 43.06
CA GLN A 14 14.19 44.90 43.61
C GLN A 14 15.52 45.34 44.26
N SER A 15 16.27 44.41 44.86
CA SER A 15 17.61 44.70 45.39
C SER A 15 18.70 44.77 44.31
N MET A 16 18.48 44.20 43.13
CA MET A 16 19.48 44.07 42.07
C MET A 16 19.51 45.23 41.06
N VAL A 17 18.40 45.95 40.88
CA VAL A 17 18.27 46.92 39.78
C VAL A 17 17.91 48.29 40.34
N LEU A 18 18.93 49.14 40.53
CA LEU A 18 18.80 50.57 40.85
C LEU A 18 18.32 51.43 39.64
N GLN A 19 17.70 50.82 38.63
CA GLN A 19 17.34 51.48 37.36
C GLN A 19 15.84 51.63 37.18
N GLU A 20 15.41 52.81 36.71
CA GLU A 20 14.03 53.31 36.66
C GLU A 20 13.07 52.59 35.67
N GLN A 21 13.46 51.47 35.05
CA GLN A 21 12.68 50.83 33.97
C GLN A 21 12.51 49.30 34.13
N ILE A 22 11.98 48.86 35.27
CA ILE A 22 11.60 47.47 35.51
C ILE A 22 10.10 47.30 35.25
N LYS A 23 9.73 46.41 34.34
CA LYS A 23 8.36 45.88 34.25
C LYS A 23 8.34 44.50 34.90
N ILE A 24 7.61 44.39 36.00
CA ILE A 24 7.41 43.11 36.68
C ILE A 24 6.11 42.50 36.20
N ILE A 25 6.17 41.25 35.72
CA ILE A 25 5.01 40.44 35.40
C ILE A 25 4.68 39.61 36.65
N ASN A 26 3.90 40.21 37.54
CA ASN A 26 3.43 39.60 38.78
C ASN A 26 2.11 38.86 38.55
N SER A 27 1.93 37.72 39.22
CA SER A 27 0.66 37.00 39.40
C SER A 27 -0.11 36.58 38.15
N LEU A 28 0.41 35.59 37.42
CA LEU A 28 -0.33 34.95 36.32
C LEU A 28 0.04 33.45 36.25
N GLY A 29 -0.95 32.60 35.98
CA GLY A 29 -0.73 31.21 35.61
C GLY A 29 0.15 31.12 34.36
N PHE A 30 0.78 29.96 34.13
CA PHE A 30 1.77 29.78 33.06
C PHE A 30 1.33 30.33 31.68
N TYR A 31 0.08 30.07 31.30
CA TYR A 31 -0.48 30.51 30.02
C TYR A 31 -0.80 32.01 29.98
N GLU A 32 -1.22 32.59 31.10
CA GLU A 32 -1.50 34.03 31.18
C GLU A 32 -0.22 34.84 30.98
N ILE A 33 0.93 34.35 31.48
CA ILE A 33 2.23 34.96 31.19
C ILE A 33 2.57 34.87 29.70
N ILE A 34 2.27 33.74 29.06
CA ILE A 34 2.47 33.59 27.61
C ILE A 34 1.59 34.59 26.85
N GLU A 35 0.34 34.79 27.24
CA GLU A 35 -0.55 35.79 26.62
C GLU A 35 -0.04 37.22 26.85
N GLU A 36 0.45 37.55 28.05
CA GLU A 36 1.09 38.85 28.31
C GLU A 36 2.30 39.06 27.38
N PHE A 37 3.17 38.05 27.19
CA PHE A 37 4.29 38.16 26.26
C PHE A 37 3.88 38.27 24.79
N LYS A 38 2.68 37.81 24.41
CA LYS A 38 2.16 37.99 23.05
C LYS A 38 1.70 39.43 22.79
N THR A 39 1.19 40.11 23.80
CA THR A 39 0.70 41.50 23.70
C THR A 39 1.78 42.52 24.04
N LEU A 40 2.84 42.10 24.72
CA LEU A 40 3.95 42.97 25.10
C LEU A 40 4.79 43.40 23.90
N ALA A 41 4.78 44.69 23.59
CA ALA A 41 5.70 45.30 22.63
C ALA A 41 7.11 45.35 23.23
N LEU A 42 7.91 44.30 23.01
CA LEU A 42 9.30 44.22 23.44
C LEU A 42 10.21 44.94 22.44
N GLU A 43 11.09 45.80 22.96
CA GLU A 43 12.15 46.43 22.17
C GLU A 43 13.35 45.48 22.08
N PRO A 44 14.14 45.47 20.99
CA PRO A 44 15.26 44.54 20.82
C PRO A 44 16.28 44.54 21.97
N GLU A 45 16.48 45.68 22.61
CA GLU A 45 17.39 45.85 23.75
C GLU A 45 16.80 45.41 25.09
N ASP A 46 15.51 45.09 25.17
CA ASP A 46 14.90 44.63 26.42
C ASP A 46 15.51 43.30 26.88
N VAL A 47 15.61 43.15 28.20
CA VAL A 47 16.18 41.97 28.85
C VAL A 47 15.11 41.28 29.67
N ILE A 48 14.87 40.01 29.37
CA ILE A 48 13.93 39.18 30.12
C ILE A 48 14.70 38.44 31.21
N ILE A 49 14.23 38.53 32.45
CA ILE A 49 14.81 37.84 33.61
C ILE A 49 13.80 36.81 34.11
N LEU A 50 14.20 35.53 34.11
CA LEU A 50 13.38 34.40 34.51
C LEU A 50 14.03 33.66 35.68
N ASN A 51 13.26 33.33 36.71
CA ASN A 51 13.70 32.41 37.76
C ASN A 51 13.47 30.95 37.31
N ALA A 52 14.50 30.11 37.27
CA ALA A 52 14.40 28.72 36.82
C ALA A 52 13.40 27.93 37.68
N GLU A 53 13.46 28.09 39.00
CA GLU A 53 12.61 27.45 40.01
C GLU A 53 11.24 28.11 40.16
N ASN A 54 10.84 28.99 39.23
CA ASN A 54 9.56 29.68 39.33
C ASN A 54 8.39 28.69 39.40
N LYS A 55 7.38 29.03 40.19
CA LYS A 55 6.12 28.27 40.32
C LYS A 55 5.00 29.11 39.72
N PHE A 56 4.23 28.52 38.81
CA PHE A 56 3.10 29.21 38.19
C PHE A 56 1.77 28.74 38.76
N GLN A 57 1.76 27.60 39.46
CA GLN A 57 0.62 27.07 40.17
C GLN A 57 1.04 26.61 41.57
N LYS A 58 0.11 26.62 42.53
CA LYS A 58 0.37 26.20 43.92
C LYS A 58 0.89 24.76 44.03
N LYS A 59 0.52 23.91 43.08
CA LYS A 59 0.94 22.49 43.01
C LYS A 59 2.29 22.25 42.32
N ASP A 60 2.87 23.24 41.66
CA ASP A 60 4.16 23.09 41.00
C ASP A 60 5.26 22.91 42.06
N ASN A 61 6.21 22.01 41.81
CA ASN A 61 7.40 21.88 42.64
C ASN A 61 8.54 22.73 42.09
N HIS A 62 9.41 23.26 42.95
CA HIS A 62 10.59 24.03 42.51
C HIS A 62 11.53 23.19 41.62
N SER A 63 11.58 21.88 41.86
CA SER A 63 12.34 20.90 41.07
C SER A 63 11.82 20.71 39.64
N ASP A 64 10.61 21.20 39.32
CA ASP A 64 10.05 21.09 37.98
C ASP A 64 10.61 22.17 37.03
N PHE A 65 11.39 23.12 37.57
CA PHE A 65 12.06 24.20 36.87
C PHE A 65 11.18 24.88 35.79
N LYS A 66 9.95 25.26 36.16
CA LYS A 66 8.97 25.77 35.19
C LYS A 66 9.45 27.07 34.52
N GLY A 67 10.34 27.84 35.13
CA GLY A 67 10.96 28.99 34.47
C GLY A 67 11.73 28.60 33.20
N VAL A 68 12.38 27.43 33.19
CA VAL A 68 13.02 26.89 31.99
C VAL A 68 11.97 26.44 30.96
N SER A 69 10.81 25.95 31.41
CA SER A 69 9.68 25.69 30.50
C SER A 69 9.18 26.97 29.85
N LEU A 70 9.08 28.08 30.60
CA LEU A 70 8.72 29.38 30.03
C LEU A 70 9.77 29.87 29.03
N LEU A 71 11.07 29.74 29.34
CA LEU A 71 12.16 30.03 28.40
C LEU A 71 11.95 29.28 27.07
N LYS A 72 11.65 27.98 27.12
CA LYS A 72 11.35 27.17 25.92
C LYS A 72 10.18 27.74 25.13
N TRP A 73 9.11 28.17 25.79
CA TRP A 73 7.98 28.81 25.13
C TRP A 73 8.34 30.14 24.47
N LEU A 74 9.05 31.02 25.17
CA LEU A 74 9.47 32.30 24.61
C LEU A 74 10.34 32.11 23.36
N ARG A 75 11.31 31.19 23.43
CA ARG A 75 12.25 30.94 22.32
C ARG A 75 11.65 30.16 21.17
N VAL A 76 10.93 29.07 21.47
CA VAL A 76 10.48 28.11 20.45
C VAL A 76 9.09 28.44 19.92
N HIS A 77 8.17 28.85 20.79
CA HIS A 77 6.79 29.15 20.41
C HIS A 77 6.64 30.60 19.93
N LEU A 78 7.08 31.56 20.73
CA LEU A 78 6.95 33.00 20.41
C LEU A 78 8.08 33.51 19.50
N ASN A 79 9.14 32.73 19.28
CA ASN A 79 10.33 33.16 18.53
C ASN A 79 10.94 34.47 19.07
N ASN A 80 10.87 34.67 20.39
CA ASN A 80 11.42 35.85 21.03
C ASN A 80 12.96 35.87 20.84
N CYS A 81 13.47 37.00 20.35
CA CYS A 81 14.89 37.20 20.06
C CYS A 81 15.62 38.02 21.14
N ASN A 82 14.90 38.54 22.15
CA ASN A 82 15.49 39.33 23.22
C ASN A 82 16.49 38.53 24.03
N LYS A 83 17.31 39.22 24.81
CA LYS A 83 18.19 38.59 25.80
C LYS A 83 17.35 37.96 26.90
N ILE A 84 17.65 36.71 27.26
CA ILE A 84 17.01 36.06 28.40
C ILE A 84 18.07 35.65 29.42
N ILE A 85 17.95 36.15 30.65
CA ILE A 85 18.78 35.77 31.79
C ILE A 85 17.95 34.85 32.68
N THR A 86 18.36 33.59 32.78
CA THR A 86 17.77 32.62 33.70
C THR A 86 18.56 32.62 35.01
N THR A 87 17.91 32.97 36.12
CA THR A 87 18.49 32.89 37.46
C THR A 87 18.11 31.58 38.14
N SER A 88 18.94 31.05 39.04
CA SER A 88 18.66 29.79 39.75
C SER A 88 19.51 29.63 41.01
N PHE A 89 19.05 28.90 42.01
CA PHE A 89 19.86 28.57 43.20
C PHE A 89 20.87 27.45 42.94
N VAL A 90 20.63 26.62 41.91
CA VAL A 90 21.51 25.51 41.51
C VAL A 90 22.36 25.89 40.29
N THR A 91 23.43 25.14 40.04
CA THR A 91 24.25 25.36 38.84
C THR A 91 23.50 24.92 37.58
N ARG A 92 23.86 25.50 36.44
CA ARG A 92 23.30 25.08 35.14
C ARG A 92 23.65 23.63 34.82
N GLU A 93 24.84 23.20 35.23
CA GLU A 93 25.35 21.84 35.08
C GLU A 93 24.48 20.87 35.89
N TYR A 94 24.08 21.23 37.11
CA TYR A 94 23.15 20.44 37.92
C TYR A 94 21.78 20.34 37.24
N LEU A 95 21.24 21.44 36.70
CA LEU A 95 19.96 21.41 35.96
C LEU A 95 20.02 20.44 34.77
N LEU A 96 21.11 20.45 34.00
CA LEU A 96 21.28 19.60 32.84
C LEU A 96 21.48 18.13 33.22
N GLN A 97 22.23 17.85 34.30
CA GLN A 97 22.42 16.48 34.80
C GLN A 97 21.09 15.83 35.21
N ASN A 98 20.20 16.61 35.84
CA ASN A 98 18.90 16.12 36.30
C ASN A 98 17.81 16.17 35.22
N ASN A 99 17.90 17.12 34.30
CA ASN A 99 16.93 17.33 33.21
C ASN A 99 17.67 17.63 31.90
N PRO A 100 18.20 16.60 31.20
CA PRO A 100 18.98 16.77 29.97
C PRO A 100 18.24 17.54 28.87
N GLU A 101 16.92 17.53 28.88
CA GLU A 101 16.06 18.28 27.97
C GLU A 101 16.11 19.81 28.18
N ASN A 102 16.75 20.30 29.24
CA ASN A 102 16.96 21.72 29.50
C ASN A 102 18.21 22.29 28.81
N TYR A 103 18.76 21.56 27.84
CA TYR A 103 19.94 21.97 27.06
C TYR A 103 19.79 23.34 26.36
N ILE A 104 18.56 23.84 26.16
CA ILE A 104 18.28 25.21 25.68
C ILE A 104 18.93 26.32 26.54
N LEU A 105 19.27 26.04 27.80
CA LEU A 105 20.02 26.97 28.68
C LEU A 105 21.44 27.29 28.18
N PHE A 106 21.95 26.54 27.20
CA PHE A 106 23.24 26.76 26.56
C PHE A 106 23.11 27.44 25.18
N ALA A 107 21.89 27.70 24.72
CA ALA A 107 21.66 28.33 23.42
C ALA A 107 22.13 29.80 23.41
N PRO A 108 22.51 30.36 22.24
CA PRO A 108 22.90 31.76 22.12
C PRO A 108 21.85 32.70 22.70
N ASP A 109 22.30 33.77 23.36
CA ASP A 109 21.46 34.75 24.08
C ASP A 109 20.59 34.22 25.23
N ASN A 110 20.79 32.97 25.65
CA ASN A 110 20.33 32.50 26.95
C ASN A 110 21.50 32.54 27.93
N TYR A 111 21.44 33.47 28.86
CA TYR A 111 22.44 33.63 29.91
C TYR A 111 21.94 32.97 31.19
N PHE A 112 22.86 32.44 31.97
CA PHE A 112 22.56 31.77 33.23
C PHE A 112 23.31 32.42 34.38
N LEU A 113 22.61 32.62 35.49
CA LEU A 113 23.13 33.33 36.65
C LEU A 113 22.73 32.61 37.93
N GLN A 114 23.68 31.90 38.54
CA GLN A 114 23.44 31.21 39.80
C GLN A 114 23.38 32.21 40.96
N ILE A 115 22.39 32.05 41.83
CA ILE A 115 22.17 32.81 43.05
C ILE A 115 22.93 32.12 44.21
N PRO A 116 23.67 32.88 45.04
CA PRO A 116 23.93 34.32 44.91
C PRO A 116 24.99 34.65 43.85
N PHE A 117 24.94 35.88 43.31
CA PHE A 117 25.93 36.42 42.37
C PHE A 117 26.27 37.88 42.66
N THR A 118 27.34 38.40 42.04
CA THR A 118 27.76 39.80 42.15
C THR A 118 27.18 40.67 41.02
N LEU A 119 26.99 41.97 41.28
CA LEU A 119 26.54 42.92 40.25
C LEU A 119 27.49 42.96 39.04
N ASP A 120 28.80 42.90 39.26
CA ASP A 120 29.78 42.83 38.17
C ASP A 120 29.52 41.65 37.23
N ARG A 121 29.10 40.50 37.75
CA ARG A 121 28.78 39.32 36.94
C ARG A 121 27.56 39.59 36.06
N LEU A 122 26.53 40.24 36.60
CA LEU A 122 25.34 40.65 35.85
C LEU A 122 25.71 41.68 34.77
N GLU A 123 26.45 42.73 35.13
CA GLU A 123 26.91 43.75 34.17
C GLU A 123 27.74 43.15 33.04
N ASN A 124 28.62 42.21 33.35
CA ASN A 124 29.44 41.51 32.36
C ASN A 124 28.57 40.70 31.38
N ILE A 125 27.49 40.06 31.86
CA ILE A 125 26.50 39.40 30.99
C ILE A 125 25.79 40.42 30.11
N LEU A 126 25.40 41.57 30.68
CA LEU A 126 24.72 42.63 29.93
C LEU A 126 25.60 43.22 28.83
N LYS A 127 26.90 43.42 29.08
CA LYS A 127 27.89 43.98 28.14
C LYS A 127 28.28 43.01 27.01
N LYS A 128 28.21 41.69 27.21
CA LYS A 128 28.71 40.66 26.27
C LYS A 128 27.80 40.34 25.08
N SER A 129 26.60 40.88 25.00
CA SER A 129 25.57 40.32 24.11
C SER A 129 25.63 40.81 22.66
N GLN A 130 25.60 39.86 21.73
CA GLN A 130 25.13 40.11 20.37
C GLN A 130 23.67 39.65 20.28
N VAL A 131 22.74 40.59 20.16
CA VAL A 131 21.31 40.26 20.03
C VAL A 131 21.09 39.48 18.72
N ILE A 132 20.44 38.32 18.82
CA ILE A 132 19.93 37.60 17.65
C ILE A 132 19.03 38.53 16.84
N LYS A 133 19.49 38.88 15.64
CA LYS A 133 18.92 39.98 14.84
C LYS A 133 17.52 39.68 14.32
N ASN A 134 17.19 38.42 14.09
CA ASN A 134 15.90 38.02 13.55
C ASN A 134 15.56 36.55 13.85
N LYS A 135 14.29 36.21 13.57
CA LYS A 135 13.70 34.88 13.75
C LYS A 135 14.38 33.77 12.94
N GLU A 136 14.88 34.05 11.74
CA GLU A 136 15.49 33.02 10.90
C GLU A 136 16.83 32.55 11.48
N ILE A 137 17.65 33.48 11.96
CA ILE A 137 18.89 33.20 12.68
C ILE A 137 18.57 32.43 13.97
N LEU A 138 17.58 32.90 14.74
CA LEU A 138 17.12 32.21 15.97
C LEU A 138 16.83 30.73 15.70
N ILE A 139 15.96 30.44 14.72
CA ILE A 139 15.56 29.07 14.37
C ILE A 139 16.78 28.23 14.00
N LYS A 140 17.69 28.77 13.17
CA LYS A 140 18.88 28.05 12.72
C LYS A 140 19.82 27.72 13.89
N GLU A 141 20.09 28.69 14.76
CA GLU A 141 21.02 28.54 15.88
C GLU A 141 20.44 27.72 17.03
N TYR A 142 19.11 27.70 17.21
CA TYR A 142 18.45 26.99 18.31
C TYR A 142 18.17 25.51 18.01
N LYS A 143 18.14 25.10 16.74
CA LYS A 143 17.92 23.69 16.34
C LYS A 143 18.77 22.69 17.14
N PRO A 144 20.10 22.86 17.31
CA PRO A 144 20.93 21.94 18.10
C PRO A 144 20.54 21.86 19.58
N PHE A 145 19.95 22.90 20.13
CA PHE A 145 19.58 22.99 21.55
C PHE A 145 18.16 22.51 21.84
N VAL A 146 17.27 22.59 20.83
CA VAL A 146 15.91 22.07 20.89
C VAL A 146 15.84 20.58 20.56
N SER A 147 16.74 20.10 19.71
CA SER A 147 16.73 18.69 19.26
C SER A 147 16.78 17.67 20.40
N PRO A 148 17.59 17.84 21.48
CA PRO A 148 17.60 16.89 22.61
C PRO A 148 16.29 16.86 23.41
N ASP A 149 15.52 17.95 23.39
CA ASP A 149 14.25 18.14 24.11
C ASP A 149 13.03 17.69 23.27
N PHE A 150 13.28 17.19 22.06
CA PHE A 150 12.24 16.67 21.16
C PHE A 150 12.53 15.21 20.83
N LYS A 151 11.97 14.31 21.65
CA LYS A 151 12.12 12.87 21.49
C LYS A 151 10.96 12.31 20.70
N ILE A 152 11.23 11.94 19.44
CA ILE A 152 10.23 11.34 18.55
C ILE A 152 9.59 10.08 19.16
N SER A 153 10.35 9.29 19.95
CA SER A 153 9.85 8.11 20.65
C SER A 153 8.69 8.39 21.60
N ASP A 154 8.67 9.61 22.15
CA ASP A 154 7.75 10.02 23.21
C ASP A 154 6.49 10.69 22.61
N ILE A 155 6.48 10.86 21.29
CA ILE A 155 5.40 11.48 20.53
C ILE A 155 4.36 10.43 20.16
N SER A 156 3.09 10.72 20.47
CA SER A 156 1.98 9.85 20.09
C SER A 156 1.79 9.78 18.57
N HIS A 157 1.17 8.71 18.08
CA HIS A 157 0.81 8.64 16.66
C HIS A 157 -0.18 9.75 16.29
N SER A 158 -1.07 10.13 17.21
CA SER A 158 -1.99 11.26 17.03
C SER A 158 -1.25 12.56 16.69
N PHE A 159 -0.20 12.91 17.46
CA PHE A 159 0.60 14.10 17.17
C PHE A 159 1.30 13.99 15.81
N SER A 160 1.87 12.82 15.49
CA SER A 160 2.55 12.63 14.20
C SER A 160 1.62 12.85 13.01
N ASN A 161 0.38 12.34 13.11
CA ASN A 161 -0.65 12.51 12.10
C ASN A 161 -1.09 13.97 11.97
N GLU A 162 -1.33 14.64 13.11
CA GLU A 162 -1.69 16.06 13.18
C GLU A 162 -0.61 16.96 12.58
N PHE A 163 0.66 16.70 12.89
CA PHE A 163 1.78 17.43 12.30
C PHE A 163 1.89 17.17 10.78
N GLY A 164 1.61 15.95 10.32
CA GLY A 164 1.56 15.61 8.90
C GLY A 164 0.46 16.37 8.14
N ILE A 165 -0.72 16.49 8.74
CA ILE A 165 -1.83 17.30 8.22
C ILE A 165 -1.38 18.76 8.14
N TYR A 166 -0.78 19.28 9.21
CA TYR A 166 -0.30 20.66 9.26
C TYR A 166 0.73 20.99 8.19
N ILE A 167 1.71 20.11 7.98
CA ILE A 167 2.72 20.28 6.92
C ILE A 167 2.05 20.47 5.55
N LEU A 168 1.13 19.58 5.18
CA LEU A 168 0.48 19.64 3.88
C LEU A 168 -0.52 20.78 3.76
N ALA A 169 -1.23 21.12 4.84
CA ALA A 169 -2.12 22.27 4.87
C ALA A 169 -1.37 23.59 4.68
N ASN A 170 -0.21 23.78 5.34
CA ASN A 170 0.64 24.95 5.09
C ASN A 170 1.18 24.98 3.67
N LEU A 171 1.60 23.83 3.13
CA LEU A 171 2.03 23.75 1.73
C LEU A 171 0.88 24.17 0.79
N LEU A 172 -0.35 23.73 1.07
CA LEU A 172 -1.53 24.13 0.30
C LEU A 172 -1.79 25.64 0.40
N GLN A 173 -1.70 26.21 1.60
CA GLN A 173 -1.86 27.64 1.82
C GLN A 173 -0.81 28.45 1.05
N GLN A 174 0.45 28.05 1.10
CA GLN A 174 1.55 28.74 0.41
C GLN A 174 1.44 28.61 -1.13
N VAL A 175 1.12 27.42 -1.64
CA VAL A 175 1.07 27.16 -3.09
C VAL A 175 -0.22 27.67 -3.74
N PHE A 176 -1.37 27.50 -3.06
CA PHE A 176 -2.70 27.69 -3.64
C PHE A 176 -3.53 28.78 -2.98
N LYS A 177 -3.02 29.44 -1.93
CA LYS A 177 -3.76 30.45 -1.14
C LYS A 177 -5.11 29.94 -0.63
N ARG A 178 -5.20 28.63 -0.36
CA ARG A 178 -6.40 27.95 0.13
C ARG A 178 -6.04 27.10 1.33
N CYS A 179 -6.64 27.41 2.48
CA CYS A 179 -6.84 26.46 3.57
C CYS A 179 -7.96 27.01 4.45
N GLU A 180 -9.06 26.26 4.60
CA GLU A 180 -10.11 26.57 5.56
C GLU A 180 -9.74 25.91 6.90
N GLY A 181 -9.59 26.72 7.95
CA GLY A 181 -9.32 26.27 9.32
C GLY A 181 -8.00 26.81 9.89
N GLU A 182 -8.08 27.45 11.06
CA GLU A 182 -6.90 27.71 11.89
C GLU A 182 -6.39 26.36 12.43
N LEU A 183 -5.20 25.96 11.99
CA LEU A 183 -4.47 24.88 12.64
C LEU A 183 -3.75 25.46 13.86
N GLY A 184 -4.54 25.90 14.84
CA GLY A 184 -4.08 26.52 16.08
C GLY A 184 -3.58 25.47 17.06
N HIS A 185 -2.33 25.03 16.90
CA HIS A 185 -1.70 24.14 17.87
C HIS A 185 -0.85 24.93 18.85
N ASN A 186 -1.48 25.40 19.93
CA ASN A 186 -0.82 26.02 21.10
C ASN A 186 -0.15 24.96 21.98
N ASN A 187 0.76 24.17 21.40
CA ASN A 187 1.56 23.20 22.13
C ASN A 187 3.05 23.40 21.81
N LEU A 188 3.87 23.48 22.86
CA LEU A 188 5.32 23.59 22.75
C LEU A 188 5.93 22.47 21.90
N GLN A 189 5.46 21.22 22.04
CA GLN A 189 5.95 20.10 21.25
C GLN A 189 5.73 20.32 19.74
N PHE A 190 4.60 20.94 19.39
CA PHE A 190 4.30 21.29 18.00
C PHE A 190 5.23 22.39 17.48
N SER A 191 5.54 23.37 18.33
CA SER A 191 6.48 24.45 18.00
C SER A 191 7.92 23.95 17.87
N LYS A 192 8.32 23.01 18.72
CA LYS A 192 9.61 22.31 18.61
C LYS A 192 9.70 21.56 17.29
N ALA A 193 8.69 20.76 16.94
CA ALA A 193 8.62 20.08 15.66
C ALA A 193 8.72 21.06 14.48
N LYS A 194 7.96 22.16 14.53
CA LYS A 194 8.03 23.22 13.51
C LYS A 194 9.43 23.82 13.35
N MET A 195 10.13 24.09 14.46
CA MET A 195 11.48 24.63 14.45
C MET A 195 12.50 23.62 13.88
N LEU A 196 12.39 22.35 14.28
CA LEU A 196 13.35 21.30 13.90
C LEU A 196 13.21 20.86 12.45
N TYR A 197 11.98 20.75 11.94
CA TYR A 197 11.70 20.15 10.63
C TYR A 197 11.57 21.16 9.49
N ASP A 198 12.00 22.40 9.71
CA ASP A 198 12.14 23.49 8.74
C ASP A 198 11.10 23.45 7.61
N LEU A 199 9.95 24.07 7.85
CA LEU A 199 8.86 24.15 6.89
C LEU A 199 9.14 25.13 5.75
N ASN A 200 10.36 25.64 5.61
CA ASN A 200 10.82 26.28 4.39
C ASN A 200 10.98 25.22 3.30
N PHE A 201 9.85 24.63 2.90
CA PHE A 201 9.76 23.90 1.66
C PHE A 201 10.32 24.82 0.58
N ASN A 202 11.12 24.29 -0.34
CA ASN A 202 11.48 25.02 -1.55
C ASN A 202 10.24 25.16 -2.43
N VAL A 203 9.23 25.90 -1.95
CA VAL A 203 7.91 26.01 -2.57
C VAL A 203 8.10 26.55 -3.98
N PHE A 204 8.98 27.53 -4.16
CA PHE A 204 9.29 28.11 -5.46
C PHE A 204 9.73 27.07 -6.50
N GLU A 205 10.57 26.09 -6.14
CA GLU A 205 11.00 25.03 -7.06
C GLU A 205 9.83 24.13 -7.51
N TYR A 206 8.87 23.86 -6.61
CA TYR A 206 7.80 22.89 -6.85
C TYR A 206 6.45 23.51 -7.23
N GLN A 207 6.26 24.82 -7.03
CA GLN A 207 4.94 25.48 -7.09
C GLN A 207 4.25 25.27 -8.43
N ALA A 208 4.89 25.64 -9.54
CA ALA A 208 4.31 25.49 -10.88
C ALA A 208 3.99 24.01 -11.20
N LYS A 209 4.87 23.09 -10.80
CA LYS A 209 4.69 21.66 -11.00
C LYS A 209 3.52 21.11 -10.18
N LEU A 210 3.39 21.52 -8.91
CA LEU A 210 2.29 21.15 -8.03
C LEU A 210 0.95 21.66 -8.57
N ILE A 211 0.89 22.93 -9.00
CA ILE A 211 -0.33 23.51 -9.60
C ILE A 211 -0.75 22.74 -10.84
N ASN A 212 0.17 22.52 -11.78
CA ASN A 212 -0.11 21.78 -13.01
C ASN A 212 -0.56 20.34 -12.72
N LYS A 213 0.10 19.65 -11.77
CA LYS A 213 -0.26 18.28 -11.40
C LYS A 213 -1.60 18.20 -10.67
N ARG A 214 -1.92 19.14 -9.77
CA ARG A 214 -3.22 19.20 -9.09
C ARG A 214 -4.34 19.42 -10.08
N ASN A 215 -4.26 20.44 -10.93
CA ASN A 215 -5.30 20.78 -11.91
C ASN A 215 -5.54 19.62 -12.89
N SER A 216 -4.48 19.01 -13.39
CA SER A 216 -4.61 17.85 -14.28
C SER A 216 -5.13 16.59 -13.57
N THR A 217 -4.89 16.43 -12.27
CA THR A 217 -5.44 15.32 -11.48
C THR A 217 -6.93 15.55 -11.17
N SER A 218 -7.29 16.76 -10.73
CA SER A 218 -8.68 17.17 -10.49
C SER A 218 -9.56 16.97 -11.72
N LYS A 219 -9.11 17.41 -12.91
CA LYS A 219 -9.81 17.16 -14.19
C LYS A 219 -10.04 15.67 -14.48
N LEU A 220 -9.09 14.81 -14.14
CA LEU A 220 -9.21 13.36 -14.33
C LEU A 220 -10.16 12.71 -13.32
N LEU A 221 -10.34 13.32 -12.15
CA LEU A 221 -11.22 12.85 -11.08
C LEU A 221 -12.65 13.39 -11.19
N ALA A 222 -12.93 14.33 -12.10
CA ALA A 222 -14.21 15.03 -12.20
C ALA A 222 -15.46 14.12 -12.28
N ASN A 223 -15.30 12.90 -12.83
CA ASN A 223 -16.39 11.93 -12.98
C ASN A 223 -16.12 10.65 -12.18
N LYS A 224 -15.35 10.72 -11.09
CA LYS A 224 -14.97 9.56 -10.28
C LYS A 224 -15.55 9.65 -8.89
N LYS A 225 -16.18 8.56 -8.46
CA LYS A 225 -16.58 8.35 -7.07
C LYS A 225 -15.40 7.75 -6.31
N ILE A 226 -14.91 8.47 -5.32
CA ILE A 226 -13.78 8.08 -4.48
C ILE A 226 -14.31 7.80 -3.08
N VAL A 227 -13.96 6.65 -2.52
CA VAL A 227 -14.22 6.34 -1.11
C VAL A 227 -12.91 6.44 -0.34
N TYR A 228 -12.87 7.26 0.70
CA TYR A 228 -11.76 7.40 1.63
C TYR A 228 -12.11 6.71 2.95
N VAL A 229 -11.39 5.64 3.28
CA VAL A 229 -11.59 4.83 4.49
C VAL A 229 -10.45 5.11 5.46
N ASP A 230 -10.75 5.65 6.64
CA ASP A 230 -9.78 6.08 7.64
C ASP A 230 -10.43 6.08 9.04
N ASP A 231 -9.63 5.94 10.09
CA ASP A 231 -10.11 5.94 11.49
C ASP A 231 -10.84 7.24 11.85
N LYS A 232 -10.52 8.34 11.15
CA LYS A 232 -11.21 9.63 11.23
C LYS A 232 -11.82 10.04 9.88
N GLY A 233 -12.44 9.09 9.17
CA GLY A 233 -13.19 9.33 7.93
C GLY A 233 -14.44 10.23 8.07
N ASP A 234 -14.74 10.73 9.27
CA ASP A 234 -15.97 11.46 9.64
C ASP A 234 -15.98 12.96 9.28
N GLY A 235 -15.29 13.36 8.20
CA GLY A 235 -15.32 14.77 7.80
C GLY A 235 -14.29 15.67 8.49
N ARG A 236 -13.25 15.11 9.11
CA ARG A 236 -12.19 15.87 9.81
C ARG A 236 -10.79 15.39 9.40
N GLY A 237 -9.77 16.16 9.80
CA GLY A 237 -8.36 15.79 9.64
C GLY A 237 -7.97 15.42 8.21
N TRP A 238 -7.50 14.18 8.01
CA TRP A 238 -7.05 13.68 6.71
C TRP A 238 -8.15 13.69 5.66
N PHE A 239 -9.40 13.42 6.00
CA PHE A 239 -10.50 13.44 5.01
C PHE A 239 -10.65 14.83 4.37
N ASN A 240 -10.76 15.88 5.19
CA ASN A 240 -10.88 17.25 4.70
C ASN A 240 -9.65 17.69 3.93
N LEU A 241 -8.47 17.34 4.43
CA LEU A 241 -7.21 17.65 3.76
C LEU A 241 -7.14 16.94 2.40
N MET A 242 -7.53 15.67 2.30
CA MET A 242 -7.54 14.91 1.04
C MET A 242 -8.46 15.54 0.00
N ARG A 243 -9.66 15.99 0.41
CA ARG A 243 -10.56 16.76 -0.46
C ARG A 243 -9.88 18.01 -1.01
N GLN A 244 -9.19 18.76 -0.14
CA GLN A 244 -8.46 19.96 -0.55
C GLN A 244 -7.26 19.64 -1.45
N LEU A 245 -6.44 18.64 -1.11
CA LEU A 245 -5.28 18.22 -1.89
C LEU A 245 -5.70 17.85 -3.31
N LEU A 246 -6.76 17.05 -3.46
CA LEU A 246 -7.23 16.57 -4.75
C LEU A 246 -8.05 17.60 -5.55
N ASN A 247 -8.52 18.68 -4.90
CA ASN A 247 -9.41 19.69 -5.49
C ASN A 247 -10.64 19.04 -6.14
N ILE A 248 -11.38 18.29 -5.32
CA ILE A 248 -12.58 17.56 -5.70
C ILE A 248 -13.77 18.03 -4.88
N ASP A 249 -14.96 17.91 -5.45
CA ASP A 249 -16.22 18.32 -4.83
C ASP A 249 -16.63 17.36 -3.71
N SER A 250 -17.46 17.84 -2.78
CA SER A 250 -17.98 17.03 -1.67
C SER A 250 -18.69 15.76 -2.14
N ASN A 251 -19.33 15.80 -3.31
CA ASN A 251 -20.09 14.68 -3.85
C ASN A 251 -19.21 13.60 -4.51
N GLN A 252 -17.93 13.90 -4.75
CA GLN A 252 -16.96 12.99 -5.37
C GLN A 252 -16.17 12.17 -4.34
N LEU A 253 -16.02 12.69 -3.11
CA LEU A 253 -15.29 12.02 -2.04
C LEU A 253 -16.22 11.66 -0.89
N ALA A 254 -16.54 10.36 -0.77
CA ALA A 254 -17.23 9.82 0.39
C ALA A 254 -16.21 9.41 1.46
N GLY A 255 -16.49 9.74 2.71
CA GLY A 255 -15.70 9.32 3.87
C GLY A 255 -16.37 8.16 4.56
N VAL A 256 -15.66 7.06 4.74
CA VAL A 256 -16.14 5.90 5.51
C VAL A 256 -15.29 5.80 6.76
N LYS A 257 -15.95 5.93 7.92
CA LYS A 257 -15.33 5.68 9.22
C LYS A 257 -15.75 4.28 9.67
N PRO A 258 -14.79 3.38 9.93
CA PRO A 258 -15.11 2.04 10.41
C PRO A 258 -15.87 2.10 11.73
N GLU A 259 -16.96 1.36 11.81
CA GLU A 259 -17.77 1.24 13.03
C GLU A 259 -17.07 0.29 14.00
N ALA A 260 -16.87 0.72 15.25
CA ALA A 260 -16.32 -0.14 16.30
C ALA A 260 -17.43 -1.07 16.84
N LEU A 261 -17.11 -2.34 17.12
CA LEU A 261 -18.04 -3.30 17.75
C LEU A 261 -18.19 -3.07 19.27
N GLY A 262 -18.32 -1.81 19.68
CA GLY A 262 -18.45 -1.38 21.08
C GLY A 262 -17.22 -0.67 21.62
N ASP A 263 -17.42 0.15 22.67
CA ASP A 263 -16.38 1.04 23.23
C ASP A 263 -15.18 0.31 23.87
N ARG A 264 -15.28 -1.01 24.07
CA ARG A 264 -14.26 -1.82 24.76
C ARG A 264 -13.53 -2.81 23.87
N GLU A 265 -14.09 -3.15 22.72
CA GLU A 265 -13.51 -4.15 21.82
C GLU A 265 -12.77 -3.41 20.70
N ASN A 266 -11.43 -3.49 20.70
CA ASN A 266 -10.55 -2.93 19.68
C ASN A 266 -10.71 -3.69 18.35
N THR A 267 -11.93 -3.72 17.81
CA THR A 267 -12.35 -4.53 16.68
C THR A 267 -13.32 -3.74 15.83
N ILE A 268 -13.15 -3.87 14.52
CA ILE A 268 -13.99 -3.21 13.53
C ILE A 268 -15.17 -4.12 13.16
N ASN A 269 -16.35 -3.53 13.00
CA ASN A 269 -17.47 -4.15 12.32
C ASN A 269 -17.17 -4.18 10.81
N TYR A 270 -16.37 -5.17 10.39
CA TYR A 270 -15.92 -5.29 9.01
C TYR A 270 -17.09 -5.39 8.03
N SER A 271 -18.15 -6.11 8.39
CA SER A 271 -19.34 -6.29 7.55
C SER A 271 -20.05 -4.96 7.31
N ALA A 272 -20.35 -4.19 8.36
CA ALA A 272 -21.01 -2.90 8.19
C ALA A 272 -20.13 -1.89 7.43
N THR A 273 -18.84 -1.81 7.79
CA THR A 273 -17.88 -0.94 7.10
C THR A 273 -17.77 -1.30 5.61
N PHE A 274 -17.74 -2.58 5.30
CA PHE A 274 -17.66 -3.06 3.93
C PHE A 274 -18.94 -2.80 3.13
N GLU A 275 -20.12 -2.96 3.72
CA GLU A 275 -21.38 -2.59 3.06
C GLU A 275 -21.49 -1.08 2.82
N ASP A 276 -21.00 -0.24 3.75
CA ASP A 276 -20.95 1.22 3.56
C ASP A 276 -20.07 1.61 2.35
N ILE A 277 -18.90 0.97 2.21
CA ILE A 277 -18.03 1.14 1.03
C ILE A 277 -18.78 0.78 -0.26
N LYS A 278 -19.54 -0.32 -0.27
CA LYS A 278 -20.29 -0.76 -1.46
C LYS A 278 -21.42 0.20 -1.81
N ASN A 279 -22.12 0.73 -0.81
CA ASN A 279 -23.25 1.65 -1.00
C ASN A 279 -22.83 2.92 -1.74
N HIS A 280 -21.58 3.34 -1.60
CA HIS A 280 -21.03 4.46 -2.36
C HIS A 280 -20.68 4.14 -3.83
N SER A 281 -20.68 2.86 -4.22
CA SER A 281 -20.33 2.40 -5.57
C SER A 281 -19.01 3.02 -6.11
N PRO A 282 -17.88 2.84 -5.41
CA PRO A 282 -16.63 3.51 -5.73
C PRO A 282 -16.06 3.13 -7.11
N ASP A 283 -15.43 4.12 -7.74
CA ASP A 283 -14.50 3.94 -8.85
C ASP A 283 -13.06 3.76 -8.35
N ILE A 284 -12.73 4.35 -7.20
CA ILE A 284 -11.41 4.32 -6.56
C ILE A 284 -11.62 4.24 -5.05
N ILE A 285 -10.80 3.43 -4.37
CA ILE A 285 -10.77 3.37 -2.90
C ILE A 285 -9.40 3.86 -2.41
N LEU A 286 -9.42 4.75 -1.42
CA LEU A 286 -8.26 5.18 -0.65
C LEU A 286 -8.42 4.62 0.75
N LEU A 287 -7.55 3.72 1.16
CA LEU A 287 -7.72 2.91 2.37
C LEU A 287 -6.56 3.12 3.32
N ASP A 288 -6.80 3.65 4.52
CA ASP A 288 -5.78 3.63 5.56
C ASP A 288 -5.49 2.19 6.02
N LEU A 289 -4.21 1.91 6.26
CA LEU A 289 -3.78 0.58 6.68
C LEU A 289 -4.17 0.23 8.12
N ARG A 290 -4.20 1.22 9.02
CA ARG A 290 -4.35 1.04 10.47
C ARG A 290 -5.58 1.79 10.95
N LEU A 291 -6.74 1.24 10.64
CA LEU A 291 -8.04 1.82 10.93
C LEU A 291 -8.38 1.82 12.44
N LEU A 292 -7.62 1.10 13.28
CA LEU A 292 -7.71 1.16 14.74
C LEU A 292 -6.58 2.00 15.36
N GLY A 293 -5.79 2.70 14.54
CA GLY A 293 -4.74 3.62 14.99
C GLY A 293 -3.68 2.96 15.87
N ASP A 294 -3.56 3.43 17.11
CA ASP A 294 -2.53 3.01 18.06
C ASP A 294 -2.65 1.55 18.50
N PHE A 295 -3.85 0.98 18.47
CA PHE A 295 -4.08 -0.42 18.82
C PHE A 295 -3.37 -1.39 17.86
N GLU A 296 -2.97 -0.92 16.68
CA GLU A 296 -2.30 -1.71 15.64
C GLU A 296 -0.81 -1.41 15.51
N LYS A 297 -0.23 -0.69 16.49
CA LYS A 297 1.18 -0.27 16.44
C LYS A 297 2.13 -1.45 16.21
N ASN A 298 1.87 -2.56 16.88
CA ASN A 298 2.67 -3.80 16.89
C ASN A 298 2.04 -4.93 16.06
N THR A 299 0.92 -4.68 15.38
CA THR A 299 0.24 -5.68 14.55
C THR A 299 1.03 -5.88 13.25
N SER A 300 1.18 -7.14 12.82
CA SER A 300 1.79 -7.46 11.52
C SER A 300 0.92 -6.90 10.39
N ILE A 301 1.54 -6.51 9.28
CA ILE A 301 0.87 -5.78 8.20
C ILE A 301 -0.33 -6.54 7.64
N GLU A 302 -0.23 -7.86 7.55
CA GLU A 302 -1.24 -8.78 7.03
C GLU A 302 -2.48 -8.84 7.91
N LYS A 303 -2.30 -8.53 9.21
CA LYS A 303 -3.32 -8.58 10.25
C LYS A 303 -3.88 -7.21 10.60
N THR A 304 -3.39 -6.13 9.99
CA THR A 304 -4.02 -4.83 10.22
C THR A 304 -5.39 -4.80 9.58
N SER A 305 -6.29 -4.07 10.21
CA SER A 305 -7.66 -3.82 9.81
C SER A 305 -7.81 -3.37 8.36
N GLY A 306 -6.96 -2.44 7.91
CA GLY A 306 -6.94 -2.02 6.51
C GLY A 306 -6.56 -3.17 5.57
N ALA A 307 -5.66 -4.07 5.97
CA ALA A 307 -5.29 -5.23 5.17
C ALA A 307 -6.43 -6.27 5.10
N VAL A 308 -7.12 -6.52 6.22
CA VAL A 308 -8.31 -7.39 6.26
C VAL A 308 -9.42 -6.84 5.36
N LEU A 309 -9.70 -5.54 5.48
CA LEU A 309 -10.72 -4.89 4.64
C LEU A 309 -10.33 -4.87 3.16
N LEU A 310 -9.04 -4.71 2.84
CA LEU A 310 -8.53 -4.85 1.47
C LEU A 310 -8.83 -6.24 0.90
N GLN A 311 -8.67 -7.32 1.66
CA GLN A 311 -9.04 -8.66 1.18
C GLN A 311 -10.53 -8.76 0.84
N MET A 312 -11.40 -8.18 1.68
CA MET A 312 -12.85 -8.17 1.42
C MET A 312 -13.20 -7.38 0.16
N ILE A 313 -12.57 -6.20 -0.02
CA ILE A 313 -12.70 -5.39 -1.23
C ILE A 313 -12.24 -6.18 -2.46
N ARG A 314 -11.12 -6.91 -2.36
CA ARG A 314 -10.60 -7.72 -3.46
C ARG A 314 -11.52 -8.87 -3.83
N LYS A 315 -12.04 -9.60 -2.84
CA LYS A 315 -13.03 -10.66 -3.06
C LYS A 315 -14.30 -10.14 -3.72
N TRP A 316 -14.72 -8.92 -3.37
CA TRP A 316 -15.91 -8.32 -3.94
C TRP A 316 -15.72 -7.78 -5.35
N ASN A 317 -14.62 -7.05 -5.57
CA ASN A 317 -14.32 -6.46 -6.86
C ASN A 317 -12.81 -6.25 -7.03
N PRO A 318 -12.09 -7.21 -7.61
CA PRO A 318 -10.65 -7.11 -7.80
C PRO A 318 -10.28 -6.05 -8.85
N ALA A 319 -11.26 -5.54 -9.61
CA ALA A 319 -11.08 -4.47 -10.58
C ALA A 319 -11.08 -3.06 -9.98
N ILE A 320 -11.64 -2.83 -8.79
CA ILE A 320 -11.62 -1.47 -8.20
C ILE A 320 -10.17 -1.11 -7.83
N PRO A 321 -9.59 -0.03 -8.37
CA PRO A 321 -8.27 0.41 -7.97
C PRO A 321 -8.24 0.86 -6.50
N VAL A 322 -7.29 0.34 -5.73
CA VAL A 322 -7.11 0.67 -4.32
C VAL A 322 -5.74 1.29 -4.08
N MET A 323 -5.73 2.49 -3.48
CA MET A 323 -4.54 3.06 -2.89
C MET A 323 -4.58 2.87 -1.38
N LEU A 324 -3.59 2.17 -0.84
CA LEU A 324 -3.39 2.16 0.60
C LEU A 324 -2.65 3.42 1.01
N THR A 325 -3.15 4.07 2.04
CA THR A 325 -2.46 5.15 2.71
C THR A 325 -1.84 4.61 3.98
N SER A 326 -0.60 4.99 4.27
CA SER A 326 0.00 4.61 5.54
C SER A 326 1.00 5.63 6.02
N ALA A 327 1.16 5.68 7.33
CA ALA A 327 2.03 6.59 8.02
C ALA A 327 3.39 5.94 8.37
N THR A 328 3.70 4.71 7.93
CA THR A 328 5.04 4.12 8.16
C THR A 328 5.90 4.13 6.90
N ASP A 329 7.18 4.41 7.13
CA ASP A 329 8.29 4.38 6.18
C ASP A 329 8.82 2.96 5.89
N ARG A 330 8.27 1.93 6.55
CA ARG A 330 8.61 0.51 6.33
C ARG A 330 8.03 -0.03 5.03
N ILE A 331 8.30 0.67 3.92
CA ILE A 331 7.76 0.39 2.58
C ILE A 331 8.14 -1.02 2.11
N LYS A 332 9.34 -1.49 2.46
CA LYS A 332 9.79 -2.87 2.16
C LYS A 332 8.87 -3.94 2.75
N SER A 333 8.24 -3.65 3.89
CA SER A 333 7.32 -4.58 4.53
C SER A 333 5.97 -4.65 3.80
N TYR A 334 5.69 -3.75 2.85
CA TYR A 334 4.46 -3.78 2.05
C TYR A 334 4.53 -4.63 0.79
N ASP A 335 5.68 -5.22 0.47
CA ASP A 335 5.77 -6.16 -0.65
C ASP A 335 4.82 -7.36 -0.48
N ILE A 336 4.43 -7.67 0.76
CA ILE A 336 3.39 -8.66 1.03
C ILE A 336 2.00 -8.23 0.55
N LEU A 337 1.68 -6.93 0.64
CA LEU A 337 0.39 -6.39 0.18
C LEU A 337 0.30 -6.28 -1.34
N ASN A 338 1.44 -6.34 -2.04
CA ASN A 338 1.51 -6.45 -3.49
C ASN A 338 1.19 -7.87 -4.00
N LYS A 339 1.11 -8.86 -3.10
CA LYS A 339 0.84 -10.26 -3.42
C LYS A 339 -0.62 -10.62 -3.14
N SER A 340 -1.05 -11.76 -3.66
CA SER A 340 -2.32 -12.38 -3.27
C SER A 340 -2.34 -12.64 -1.76
N PRO A 341 -3.47 -12.40 -1.05
CA PRO A 341 -4.80 -11.99 -1.55
C PRO A 341 -5.02 -10.45 -1.61
N TYR A 342 -4.05 -9.63 -1.21
CA TYR A 342 -4.24 -8.19 -1.01
C TYR A 342 -4.17 -7.37 -2.31
N ASN A 343 -3.20 -7.70 -3.17
CA ASN A 343 -3.20 -7.27 -4.56
C ASN A 343 -3.36 -5.74 -4.74
N ILE A 344 -2.69 -4.96 -3.90
CA ILE A 344 -2.79 -3.50 -3.91
C ILE A 344 -2.28 -2.86 -5.21
N ASP A 345 -2.88 -1.74 -5.65
CA ASP A 345 -2.46 -1.07 -6.88
C ASP A 345 -1.32 -0.07 -6.66
N VAL A 346 -1.44 0.75 -5.60
CA VAL A 346 -0.43 1.74 -5.19
C VAL A 346 -0.47 1.97 -3.68
N ILE A 347 0.66 2.38 -3.12
CA ILE A 347 0.77 2.76 -1.70
C ILE A 347 1.21 4.21 -1.65
N TRP A 348 0.55 5.06 -0.86
CA TRP A 348 0.99 6.43 -0.60
C TRP A 348 1.36 6.59 0.89
N THR A 349 2.53 7.17 1.15
CA THR A 349 3.00 7.39 2.52
C THR A 349 2.59 8.77 2.98
N LYS A 350 1.78 8.83 4.05
CA LYS A 350 1.37 10.07 4.71
C LYS A 350 2.59 10.77 5.33
N PRO A 351 2.74 12.10 5.14
CA PRO A 351 3.71 12.90 5.89
C PRO A 351 3.65 12.65 7.40
N ARG A 352 4.82 12.60 8.04
CA ARG A 352 4.93 12.58 9.50
C ARG A 352 6.21 13.26 9.98
N VAL A 353 6.19 13.65 11.25
CA VAL A 353 7.33 14.25 11.96
C VAL A 353 8.49 13.27 12.17
N ASP A 354 8.22 11.97 12.29
CA ASP A 354 9.24 10.95 12.55
C ASP A 354 10.04 10.55 11.30
N ASN A 355 9.57 10.91 10.10
CA ASN A 355 10.24 10.63 8.85
C ASN A 355 11.33 11.68 8.55
N ARG A 356 12.56 11.43 9.03
CA ARG A 356 13.70 12.34 8.82
C ARG A 356 13.95 12.57 7.33
N GLY A 357 14.01 13.84 6.91
CA GLY A 357 14.22 14.21 5.50
C GLY A 357 12.95 14.15 4.64
N PHE A 358 11.78 14.03 5.26
CA PHE A 358 10.50 14.13 4.57
C PHE A 358 10.37 15.44 3.79
N ASN A 359 9.92 15.36 2.54
CA ASN A 359 9.67 16.51 1.68
C ASN A 359 8.19 16.53 1.26
N ALA A 360 7.44 17.50 1.81
CA ALA A 360 6.01 17.64 1.59
C ALA A 360 5.64 17.78 0.11
N SER A 361 6.40 18.61 -0.63
CA SER A 361 6.21 18.82 -2.06
C SER A 361 6.38 17.53 -2.86
N LYS A 362 7.40 16.72 -2.55
CA LYS A 362 7.61 15.41 -3.18
C LYS A 362 6.49 14.43 -2.85
N SER A 363 6.07 14.36 -1.59
CA SER A 363 4.96 13.51 -1.14
C SER A 363 3.64 13.86 -1.83
N LEU A 364 3.37 15.15 -2.03
CA LEU A 364 2.17 15.61 -2.72
C LEU A 364 2.24 15.36 -4.24
N LEU A 365 3.41 15.53 -4.86
CA LEU A 365 3.61 15.14 -6.26
C LEU A 365 3.41 13.65 -6.47
N ASP A 366 3.91 12.83 -5.56
CA ASP A 366 3.75 11.39 -5.56
C ASP A 366 2.27 10.98 -5.41
N LEU A 367 1.51 11.65 -4.50
CA LEU A 367 0.06 11.49 -4.42
C LEU A 367 -0.61 11.73 -5.77
N TYR A 368 -0.32 12.86 -6.44
CA TYR A 368 -0.92 13.15 -7.75
C TYR A 368 -0.54 12.13 -8.82
N GLN A 369 0.69 11.61 -8.81
CA GLN A 369 1.09 10.56 -9.74
C GLN A 369 0.33 9.25 -9.51
N LYS A 370 0.17 8.86 -8.24
CA LYS A 370 -0.57 7.65 -7.84
C LYS A 370 -2.06 7.78 -8.19
N MET A 371 -2.68 8.93 -7.91
CA MET A 371 -4.07 9.19 -8.30
C MET A 371 -4.29 9.11 -9.81
N LYS A 372 -3.38 9.64 -10.63
CA LYS A 372 -3.46 9.50 -12.09
C LYS A 372 -3.38 8.05 -12.55
N LEU A 373 -2.53 7.25 -11.90
CA LEU A 373 -2.44 5.82 -12.17
C LEU A 373 -3.75 5.11 -11.80
N LEU A 374 -4.33 5.41 -10.64
CA LEU A 374 -5.63 4.85 -10.23
C LEU A 374 -6.75 5.22 -11.20
N VAL A 375 -6.82 6.48 -11.66
CA VAL A 375 -7.82 6.88 -12.68
C VAL A 375 -7.64 6.07 -13.95
N LYS A 376 -6.39 5.90 -14.42
CA LYS A 376 -6.10 5.07 -15.60
C LYS A 376 -6.56 3.62 -15.40
N LEU A 377 -6.36 3.06 -14.21
CA LEU A 377 -6.80 1.70 -13.87
C LEU A 377 -8.32 1.59 -13.73
N SER A 378 -8.99 2.66 -13.27
CA SER A 378 -10.46 2.73 -13.13
C SER A 378 -11.17 2.86 -14.49
N ASN A 379 -10.48 3.42 -15.48
CA ASN A 379 -10.94 3.53 -16.86
C ASN A 379 -10.49 2.35 -17.73
N ASP A 380 -9.78 1.38 -17.16
CA ASP A 380 -9.35 0.20 -17.89
C ASP A 380 -10.60 -0.61 -18.27
N GLU A 381 -10.78 -0.86 -19.57
CA GLU A 381 -11.93 -1.57 -20.11
C GLU A 381 -12.14 -2.93 -19.43
N LEU A 382 -11.05 -3.59 -19.01
CA LEU A 382 -11.09 -4.84 -18.27
C LEU A 382 -11.79 -4.72 -16.91
N GLY A 383 -11.64 -3.57 -16.23
CA GLY A 383 -12.33 -3.34 -14.97
C GLY A 383 -13.84 -3.22 -15.13
N LEU A 384 -14.28 -2.62 -16.24
CA LEU A 384 -15.70 -2.58 -16.62
C LEU A 384 -16.20 -3.97 -17.02
N VAL A 385 -15.38 -4.74 -17.74
CA VAL A 385 -15.69 -6.14 -18.08
C VAL A 385 -15.90 -6.97 -16.81
N PHE A 386 -15.03 -6.91 -15.81
CA PHE A 386 -15.20 -7.69 -14.57
C PHE A 386 -16.44 -7.25 -13.78
N LYS A 387 -16.69 -5.93 -13.67
CA LYS A 387 -17.94 -5.41 -13.08
C LYS A 387 -19.19 -5.97 -13.79
N GLU A 388 -19.16 -6.07 -15.11
CA GLU A 388 -20.26 -6.64 -15.89
C GLU A 388 -20.40 -8.15 -15.67
N ILE A 389 -19.30 -8.90 -15.64
CA ILE A 389 -19.31 -10.34 -15.34
C ILE A 389 -19.94 -10.57 -13.97
N ASP A 390 -19.46 -9.90 -12.92
CA ASP A 390 -19.94 -10.08 -11.56
C ASP A 390 -21.43 -9.72 -11.45
N TYR A 391 -21.86 -8.63 -12.07
CA TYR A 391 -23.26 -8.25 -12.15
C TYR A 391 -24.11 -9.35 -12.79
N ARG A 392 -23.70 -9.88 -13.94
CA ARG A 392 -24.46 -10.91 -14.65
C ARG A 392 -24.49 -12.22 -13.89
N VAL A 393 -23.37 -12.66 -13.33
CA VAL A 393 -23.29 -13.91 -12.53
C VAL A 393 -24.20 -13.82 -11.30
N LYS A 394 -24.14 -12.69 -10.57
CA LYS A 394 -24.94 -12.46 -9.36
C LYS A 394 -26.45 -12.41 -9.64
N ASN A 395 -26.85 -11.82 -10.76
CA ASN A 395 -28.26 -11.71 -11.16
C ASN A 395 -28.72 -12.86 -12.07
N ASP A 396 -27.91 -13.91 -12.20
CA ASP A 396 -28.17 -15.07 -13.07
C ASP A 396 -28.47 -14.74 -14.54
N LEU A 397 -27.89 -13.64 -15.04
CA LEU A 397 -28.01 -13.18 -16.43
C LEU A 397 -26.93 -13.84 -17.31
N LEU A 398 -26.90 -15.17 -17.28
CA LEU A 398 -25.91 -15.96 -18.00
C LEU A 398 -26.32 -16.22 -19.46
N PRO A 399 -25.36 -16.33 -20.39
CA PRO A 399 -25.63 -16.77 -21.75
C PRO A 399 -26.33 -18.13 -21.75
N LYS A 400 -27.36 -18.27 -22.59
CA LYS A 400 -27.94 -19.58 -22.88
C LYS A 400 -26.90 -20.42 -23.63
N ILE A 401 -26.76 -21.66 -23.18
CA ILE A 401 -25.84 -22.62 -23.80
C ILE A 401 -26.63 -23.82 -24.28
N ASN A 402 -26.23 -24.37 -25.42
CA ASN A 402 -26.80 -25.60 -25.96
C ASN A 402 -26.33 -26.82 -25.14
N PRO A 403 -27.20 -27.48 -24.35
CA PRO A 403 -26.81 -28.62 -23.53
C PRO A 403 -26.35 -29.81 -24.37
N ASN A 404 -26.95 -30.01 -25.55
CA ASN A 404 -26.57 -31.10 -26.46
C ASN A 404 -25.12 -30.97 -26.93
N TYR A 405 -24.63 -29.74 -27.10
CA TYR A 405 -23.24 -29.52 -27.49
C TYR A 405 -22.26 -29.91 -26.37
N ILE A 406 -22.63 -29.68 -25.11
CA ILE A 406 -21.81 -30.03 -23.95
C ILE A 406 -21.91 -31.53 -23.65
N ASN A 407 -23.13 -32.06 -23.61
CA ASN A 407 -23.42 -33.43 -23.17
C ASN A 407 -22.97 -34.51 -24.17
N GLN A 408 -22.54 -34.13 -25.38
CA GLN A 408 -21.89 -35.07 -26.29
C GLN A 408 -20.45 -35.42 -25.87
N TYR A 409 -19.87 -34.71 -24.89
CA TYR A 409 -18.52 -34.96 -24.38
C TYR A 409 -18.56 -35.51 -22.95
N ASP A 410 -17.62 -36.39 -22.63
CA ASP A 410 -17.37 -36.86 -21.27
C ASP A 410 -16.51 -35.86 -20.48
N PHE A 411 -15.58 -35.18 -21.15
CA PHE A 411 -14.65 -34.22 -20.53
C PHE A 411 -14.51 -32.95 -21.34
N ILE A 412 -14.42 -31.81 -20.64
CA ILE A 412 -14.08 -30.51 -21.23
C ILE A 412 -12.87 -29.96 -20.49
N LEU A 413 -11.75 -29.83 -21.20
CA LEU A 413 -10.48 -29.42 -20.64
C LEU A 413 -10.12 -27.99 -21.07
N PHE A 414 -9.78 -27.14 -20.11
CA PHE A 414 -9.43 -25.74 -20.34
C PHE A 414 -7.92 -25.48 -20.18
N ASP A 415 -7.39 -24.57 -21.00
CA ASP A 415 -6.02 -24.03 -20.98
C ASP A 415 -5.96 -22.63 -20.32
N SER A 416 -4.78 -22.19 -19.85
CA SER A 416 -4.52 -20.90 -19.20
C SER A 416 -4.97 -19.72 -20.02
N ASN A 417 -4.81 -19.81 -21.34
CA ASN A 417 -5.17 -18.75 -22.26
C ASN A 417 -6.68 -18.49 -22.31
N TYR A 418 -7.50 -19.44 -21.87
CA TYR A 418 -8.94 -19.20 -21.67
C TYR A 418 -9.20 -18.17 -20.58
N PHE A 419 -8.42 -18.25 -19.51
CA PHE A 419 -8.58 -17.44 -18.31
C PHE A 419 -7.64 -16.22 -18.26
N CYS A 420 -6.69 -16.11 -19.18
CA CYS A 420 -5.71 -15.03 -19.23
C CYS A 420 -5.90 -14.07 -20.43
N ASP A 421 -7.03 -14.14 -21.14
CA ASP A 421 -7.29 -13.26 -22.27
C ASP A 421 -7.43 -11.79 -21.83
N THR A 422 -6.67 -10.89 -22.44
CA THR A 422 -6.66 -9.45 -22.10
C THR A 422 -7.53 -8.61 -23.05
N SER A 423 -8.19 -9.25 -24.01
CA SER A 423 -9.18 -8.65 -24.89
C SER A 423 -10.54 -8.49 -24.19
N LYS A 424 -11.52 -7.90 -24.87
CA LYS A 424 -12.89 -7.77 -24.35
C LYS A 424 -13.65 -9.10 -24.33
N ASP A 425 -13.19 -10.07 -25.11
CA ASP A 425 -13.82 -11.38 -25.26
C ASP A 425 -13.70 -12.23 -23.98
N ILE A 426 -12.78 -11.87 -23.07
CA ILE A 426 -12.68 -12.51 -21.75
C ILE A 426 -14.01 -12.50 -21.00
N LYS A 427 -14.84 -11.48 -21.22
CA LYS A 427 -16.22 -11.42 -20.70
C LYS A 427 -17.01 -12.65 -21.11
N ASP A 428 -17.09 -12.88 -22.41
CA ASP A 428 -17.88 -13.96 -22.97
C ASP A 428 -17.29 -15.31 -22.56
N TYR A 429 -15.96 -15.42 -22.46
CA TYR A 429 -15.29 -16.64 -22.01
C TYR A 429 -15.70 -16.99 -20.58
N ILE A 430 -15.57 -16.06 -19.65
CA ILE A 430 -15.94 -16.30 -18.25
C ILE A 430 -17.45 -16.53 -18.09
N LEU A 431 -18.30 -15.76 -18.78
CA LEU A 431 -19.75 -15.93 -18.67
C LEU A 431 -20.23 -17.30 -19.18
N HIS A 432 -19.71 -17.77 -20.31
CA HIS A 432 -20.06 -19.09 -20.82
C HIS A 432 -19.50 -20.21 -19.95
N PHE A 433 -18.31 -20.02 -19.39
CA PHE A 433 -17.77 -20.94 -18.39
C PHE A 433 -18.72 -21.06 -17.19
N TYR A 434 -19.22 -19.94 -16.66
CA TYR A 434 -20.26 -19.95 -15.62
C TYR A 434 -21.56 -20.62 -16.07
N SER A 435 -22.04 -20.36 -17.29
CA SER A 435 -23.24 -21.04 -17.82
C SER A 435 -23.07 -22.55 -17.78
N ILE A 436 -21.90 -23.06 -18.19
CA ILE A 436 -21.61 -24.50 -18.19
C ILE A 436 -21.59 -25.06 -16.76
N LEU A 437 -21.11 -24.29 -15.79
CA LEU A 437 -21.07 -24.69 -14.39
C LEU A 437 -22.45 -24.72 -13.72
N LYS A 438 -23.39 -23.90 -14.19
CA LYS A 438 -24.77 -23.86 -13.68
C LYS A 438 -25.73 -24.85 -14.36
N MET A 439 -25.27 -25.59 -15.38
CA MET A 439 -26.10 -26.63 -16.00
C MET A 439 -26.45 -27.73 -14.99
N GLU A 440 -27.74 -27.94 -14.74
CA GLU A 440 -28.22 -29.03 -13.88
C GLU A 440 -27.99 -30.40 -14.52
N GLU A 441 -28.25 -30.54 -15.82
CA GLU A 441 -28.18 -31.82 -16.56
C GLU A 441 -26.85 -32.03 -17.30
N ARG A 442 -25.72 -31.63 -16.70
CA ARG A 442 -24.42 -31.79 -17.36
C ARG A 442 -23.85 -33.20 -17.16
N SER A 443 -23.66 -33.94 -18.25
CA SER A 443 -22.94 -35.21 -18.22
C SER A 443 -21.41 -35.05 -18.27
N ALA A 444 -20.94 -33.97 -18.88
CA ALA A 444 -19.51 -33.69 -19.03
C ALA A 444 -18.84 -33.28 -17.71
N LYS A 445 -17.66 -33.84 -17.41
CA LYS A 445 -16.75 -33.35 -16.37
C LYS A 445 -15.98 -32.12 -16.88
N ILE A 446 -15.94 -31.07 -16.07
CA ILE A 446 -15.17 -29.85 -16.36
C ILE A 446 -13.84 -29.92 -15.64
N VAL A 447 -12.76 -29.81 -16.41
CA VAL A 447 -11.40 -29.94 -15.93
C VAL A 447 -10.64 -28.66 -16.22
N VAL A 448 -10.00 -28.14 -15.17
CA VAL A 448 -8.99 -27.10 -15.29
C VAL A 448 -7.68 -27.75 -14.86
N ILE A 449 -6.68 -27.71 -15.73
CA ILE A 449 -5.39 -28.38 -15.46
C ILE A 449 -4.58 -27.58 -14.45
N ASP A 450 -3.85 -28.25 -13.56
CA ASP A 450 -3.04 -27.58 -12.52
C ASP A 450 -2.09 -26.51 -13.09
N ASP A 451 -1.41 -26.79 -14.21
CA ASP A 451 -0.54 -25.78 -14.86
C ASP A 451 -1.31 -24.51 -15.22
N VAL A 452 -2.61 -24.61 -15.52
CA VAL A 452 -3.48 -23.45 -15.71
C VAL A 452 -3.62 -22.63 -14.45
N MET A 453 -3.98 -23.27 -13.34
CA MET A 453 -4.10 -22.56 -12.05
C MET A 453 -2.76 -21.93 -11.66
N LYS A 454 -1.67 -22.67 -11.81
CA LYS A 454 -0.30 -22.20 -11.52
C LYS A 454 0.11 -21.04 -12.41
N GLU A 455 -0.13 -21.11 -13.72
CA GLU A 455 0.27 -20.06 -14.64
C GLU A 455 -0.59 -18.79 -14.46
N VAL A 456 -1.90 -18.96 -14.28
CA VAL A 456 -2.82 -17.88 -13.90
C VAL A 456 -2.33 -17.23 -12.60
N TYR A 457 -1.97 -18.02 -11.59
CA TYR A 457 -1.38 -17.52 -10.35
C TYR A 457 -0.06 -16.77 -10.57
N LEU A 458 0.90 -17.34 -11.31
CA LEU A 458 2.18 -16.69 -11.60
C LEU A 458 1.99 -15.37 -12.37
N ASN A 459 1.07 -15.35 -13.34
CA ASN A 459 0.75 -14.16 -14.12
C ASN A 459 0.09 -13.06 -13.26
N SER A 460 -0.71 -13.43 -12.25
CA SER A 460 -1.30 -12.47 -11.30
C SER A 460 -0.26 -11.66 -10.51
N HIS A 461 0.98 -12.17 -10.38
CA HIS A 461 2.08 -11.54 -9.65
C HIS A 461 3.06 -10.74 -10.56
N LYS A 462 2.83 -10.70 -11.88
CA LYS A 462 3.71 -9.99 -12.82
C LYS A 462 3.49 -8.46 -12.79
N ASN A 463 4.39 -7.72 -12.14
CA ASN A 463 4.28 -6.25 -11.97
C ASN A 463 5.13 -5.39 -12.94
N LYS A 464 5.41 -5.85 -14.18
CA LYS A 464 6.30 -5.13 -15.12
C LYS A 464 5.57 -4.39 -16.25
N GLY A 465 5.29 -3.09 -16.09
CA GLY A 465 4.75 -2.24 -17.16
C GLY A 465 3.24 -2.44 -17.43
N LEU A 466 2.65 -1.61 -18.29
CA LEU A 466 1.19 -1.52 -18.45
C LEU A 466 0.55 -2.80 -19.01
N LYS A 467 1.16 -3.43 -20.02
CA LYS A 467 0.64 -4.66 -20.63
C LYS A 467 0.59 -5.81 -19.62
N ASN A 468 1.64 -5.95 -18.80
CA ASN A 468 1.65 -6.98 -17.76
C ASN A 468 0.71 -6.66 -16.60
N LYS A 469 0.40 -5.38 -16.33
CA LYS A 469 -0.65 -5.02 -15.35
C LYS A 469 -2.04 -5.48 -15.79
N LYS A 470 -2.37 -5.37 -17.08
CA LYS A 470 -3.65 -5.90 -17.61
C LYS A 470 -3.73 -7.41 -17.43
N LEU A 471 -2.68 -8.12 -17.86
CA LEU A 471 -2.58 -9.58 -17.67
C LEU A 471 -2.67 -9.96 -16.19
N SER A 472 -1.91 -9.31 -15.32
CA SER A 472 -1.93 -9.54 -13.87
C SER A 472 -3.34 -9.36 -13.29
N ARG A 473 -4.11 -8.36 -13.72
CA ARG A 473 -5.50 -8.16 -13.28
C ARG A 473 -6.43 -9.27 -13.77
N VAL A 474 -6.36 -9.63 -15.05
CA VAL A 474 -7.16 -10.74 -15.60
C VAL A 474 -6.83 -12.04 -14.88
N SER A 475 -5.55 -12.38 -14.81
CA SER A 475 -5.11 -13.60 -14.16
C SER A 475 -5.44 -13.61 -12.67
N ARG A 476 -5.48 -12.46 -12.00
CA ARG A 476 -5.94 -12.35 -10.61
C ARG A 476 -7.42 -12.67 -10.48
N TYR A 477 -8.27 -12.01 -11.26
CA TYR A 477 -9.71 -12.28 -11.31
C TYR A 477 -9.98 -13.76 -11.56
N SER A 478 -9.29 -14.33 -12.57
CA SER A 478 -9.42 -15.74 -12.90
C SER A 478 -8.85 -16.68 -11.84
N SER A 479 -7.75 -16.33 -11.16
CA SER A 479 -7.20 -17.15 -10.07
C SER A 479 -8.18 -17.25 -8.91
N GLU A 480 -8.80 -16.14 -8.54
CA GLU A 480 -9.80 -16.08 -7.46
C GLU A 480 -11.03 -16.90 -7.83
N LEU A 481 -11.54 -16.71 -9.04
CA LEU A 481 -12.63 -17.50 -9.63
C LEU A 481 -12.35 -19.01 -9.58
N LEU A 482 -11.21 -19.43 -10.11
CA LEU A 482 -10.86 -20.86 -10.19
C LEU A 482 -10.69 -21.47 -8.81
N SER A 483 -10.08 -20.73 -7.87
CA SER A 483 -9.91 -21.19 -6.49
C SER A 483 -11.25 -21.39 -5.80
N GLU A 484 -12.19 -20.46 -5.97
CA GLU A 484 -13.56 -20.58 -5.43
C GLU A 484 -14.27 -21.82 -6.00
N LEU A 485 -14.24 -21.99 -7.32
CA LEU A 485 -14.91 -23.10 -7.99
C LEU A 485 -14.29 -24.46 -7.64
N PHE A 486 -12.98 -24.52 -7.45
CA PHE A 486 -12.29 -25.71 -6.98
C PHE A 486 -12.73 -26.08 -5.57
N ASN A 487 -12.78 -25.11 -4.66
CA ASN A 487 -13.23 -25.33 -3.27
C ASN A 487 -14.69 -25.79 -3.19
N LEU A 488 -15.53 -25.36 -4.13
CA LEU A 488 -16.93 -25.80 -4.25
C LEU A 488 -17.08 -27.17 -4.93
N GLY A 489 -15.97 -27.80 -5.37
CA GLY A 489 -15.98 -29.06 -6.12
C GLY A 489 -16.65 -28.97 -7.48
N LYS A 490 -16.76 -27.75 -8.05
CA LYS A 490 -17.44 -27.50 -9.33
C LYS A 490 -16.55 -27.79 -10.54
N ILE A 491 -15.23 -27.77 -10.33
CA ILE A 491 -14.20 -28.13 -11.30
C ILE A 491 -13.24 -29.13 -10.67
N VAL A 492 -12.68 -30.02 -11.48
CA VAL A 492 -11.66 -30.98 -11.05
C VAL A 492 -10.29 -30.46 -11.42
N ASP A 493 -9.38 -30.43 -10.44
CA ASP A 493 -7.93 -30.33 -10.69
C ASP A 493 -7.42 -31.74 -10.96
N LEU A 494 -6.93 -31.94 -12.19
CA LEU A 494 -6.61 -33.27 -12.66
C LEU A 494 -5.32 -33.85 -12.05
N TYR A 495 -4.53 -33.07 -11.31
CA TYR A 495 -3.39 -33.64 -10.60
C TYR A 495 -3.82 -34.58 -9.45
N GLN A 496 -5.06 -34.45 -8.95
CA GLN A 496 -5.57 -35.28 -7.84
C GLN A 496 -6.41 -36.50 -8.28
N GLU A 497 -7.16 -36.42 -9.40
CA GLU A 497 -8.03 -37.53 -9.84
C GLU A 497 -7.34 -38.57 -10.73
N VAL A 498 -6.22 -38.23 -11.38
CA VAL A 498 -5.48 -39.21 -12.20
C VAL A 498 -4.72 -40.14 -11.26
N ASP A 499 -5.38 -41.26 -10.98
CA ASP A 499 -4.92 -42.49 -10.35
C ASP A 499 -3.40 -42.59 -10.08
N THR A 500 -3.09 -43.05 -8.87
CA THR A 500 -1.77 -43.32 -8.28
C THR A 500 -0.76 -44.05 -9.19
N SER A 501 -1.18 -44.58 -10.34
CA SER A 501 -0.36 -45.22 -11.36
C SER A 501 0.38 -44.24 -12.30
N ILE A 502 -0.17 -43.05 -12.58
CA ILE A 502 0.49 -42.03 -13.44
C ILE A 502 1.34 -41.07 -12.60
N SER A 503 0.87 -40.66 -11.43
CA SER A 503 1.65 -39.84 -10.48
C SER A 503 2.94 -40.54 -10.02
N ARG A 504 2.96 -41.87 -9.91
CA ARG A 504 4.18 -42.66 -9.63
C ARG A 504 5.23 -42.62 -10.75
N LYS A 505 4.85 -42.32 -12.00
CA LYS A 505 5.81 -42.20 -13.13
C LYS A 505 6.49 -40.84 -13.21
N PHE A 506 5.96 -39.84 -12.51
CA PHE A 506 6.52 -38.50 -12.41
C PHE A 506 6.75 -38.17 -10.93
N LEU A 507 7.80 -38.77 -10.35
CA LEU A 507 8.31 -38.40 -9.03
C LEU A 507 8.84 -36.96 -9.06
N ALA A 508 7.97 -36.00 -8.83
CA ALA A 508 8.29 -34.90 -7.94
C ALA A 508 7.74 -35.31 -6.56
N GLU A 509 8.61 -35.72 -5.64
CA GLU A 509 8.21 -36.06 -4.27
C GLU A 509 7.57 -34.84 -3.61
N TYR A 510 6.27 -34.90 -3.35
CA TYR A 510 5.59 -34.02 -2.41
C TYR A 510 5.17 -34.85 -1.21
N GLU A 511 5.88 -34.67 -0.08
CA GLU A 511 5.49 -35.30 1.18
C GLU A 511 4.13 -34.76 1.65
N PRO A 512 3.17 -35.64 2.01
CA PRO A 512 1.95 -35.22 2.67
C PRO A 512 2.31 -34.73 4.08
N ILE A 513 2.11 -33.45 4.36
CA ILE A 513 2.27 -32.92 5.71
C ILE A 513 0.98 -33.23 6.47
N GLU A 514 0.99 -34.28 7.29
CA GLU A 514 0.07 -34.39 8.41
C GLU A 514 0.33 -33.23 9.37
N ASN A 515 -0.62 -32.29 9.49
CA ASN A 515 -0.76 -31.48 10.69
C ASN A 515 -2.15 -30.85 10.82
N ASN A 516 -2.69 -30.99 12.03
CA ASN A 516 -4.00 -30.54 12.50
C ASN A 516 -4.16 -29.02 12.55
N PHE A 517 -4.25 -28.35 11.40
CA PHE A 517 -4.77 -26.99 11.33
C PHE A 517 -5.66 -26.83 10.10
N ASP A 518 -6.95 -26.67 10.40
CA ASP A 518 -8.03 -26.07 9.61
C ASP A 518 -7.94 -26.16 8.07
N ARG A 519 -8.86 -26.92 7.46
CA ARG A 519 -8.94 -27.28 6.03
C ARG A 519 -9.11 -26.09 5.06
N HIS A 520 -9.04 -24.85 5.54
CA HIS A 520 -9.37 -23.61 4.82
C HIS A 520 -8.21 -22.95 4.06
N ASN A 521 -6.99 -23.50 4.08
CA ASN A 521 -5.80 -22.91 3.43
C ASN A 521 -4.96 -23.90 2.62
N ILE A 522 -5.57 -24.96 2.09
CA ILE A 522 -4.89 -25.89 1.17
C ILE A 522 -4.70 -25.16 -0.16
N TYR A 523 -3.65 -24.33 -0.29
CA TYR A 523 -2.90 -24.03 -1.52
C TYR A 523 -1.80 -22.98 -1.29
N TYR A 524 -1.18 -22.85 -0.11
CA TYR A 524 0.08 -22.06 -0.01
C TYR A 524 1.06 -22.65 1.00
N SER A 525 1.68 -23.78 0.65
CA SER A 525 3.05 -24.04 1.10
C SER A 525 3.78 -24.99 0.15
N LEU A 526 4.18 -24.48 -1.02
CA LEU A 526 5.50 -24.85 -1.53
C LEU A 526 6.49 -24.28 -0.50
N LYS A 527 6.82 -25.08 0.52
CA LYS A 527 7.78 -24.73 1.58
C LYS A 527 9.15 -24.48 0.95
N ILE A 528 9.46 -23.21 0.73
CA ILE A 528 10.77 -22.69 1.13
C ILE A 528 10.67 -22.51 2.65
N LYS A 529 11.03 -23.55 3.42
CA LYS A 529 11.25 -23.40 4.86
C LYS A 529 12.62 -22.73 5.06
N GLN A 530 12.53 -21.40 5.19
CA GLN A 530 13.29 -20.47 6.05
C GLN A 530 14.80 -20.62 6.22
N ALA A 531 15.51 -19.52 5.98
CA ALA A 531 16.64 -19.12 6.83
C ALA A 531 16.59 -17.61 7.09
N SER A 532 16.99 -17.25 8.30
CA SER A 532 17.19 -15.89 8.82
C SER A 532 17.99 -14.99 7.87
N ALA A 533 17.84 -13.68 8.04
CA ALA A 533 18.20 -12.56 7.17
C ALA A 533 19.65 -12.46 6.59
N SER A 534 20.50 -13.47 6.71
CA SER A 534 21.82 -13.55 6.04
C SER A 534 21.84 -14.46 4.80
N SER A 535 20.73 -15.14 4.47
CA SER A 535 20.68 -16.18 3.44
C SER A 535 20.06 -15.77 2.11
N GLU A 536 19.70 -14.52 1.87
CA GLU A 536 18.98 -14.13 0.64
C GLU A 536 19.90 -14.15 -0.60
N GLU A 537 21.19 -13.80 -0.46
CA GLU A 537 22.19 -13.99 -1.52
C GLU A 537 22.56 -15.46 -1.72
N ILE A 538 22.57 -16.27 -0.66
CA ILE A 538 22.86 -17.71 -0.74
C ILE A 538 21.66 -18.47 -1.32
N ALA A 539 20.44 -18.07 -1.01
CA ALA A 539 19.21 -18.60 -1.59
C ALA A 539 19.06 -18.15 -3.05
N LYS A 540 19.38 -16.90 -3.41
CA LYS A 540 19.45 -16.49 -4.82
C LYS A 540 20.54 -17.23 -5.59
N ARG A 541 21.73 -17.42 -5.01
CA ARG A 541 22.81 -18.19 -5.64
C ARG A 541 22.49 -19.67 -5.74
N LYS A 542 21.84 -20.27 -4.73
CA LYS A 542 21.38 -21.68 -4.79
C LYS A 542 20.20 -21.86 -5.75
N THR A 543 19.23 -20.95 -5.80
CA THR A 543 18.13 -21.03 -6.76
C THR A 543 18.61 -20.77 -8.18
N ASN A 544 19.57 -19.85 -8.39
CA ASN A 544 20.16 -19.62 -9.71
C ASN A 544 21.10 -20.76 -10.12
N ALA A 545 21.92 -21.31 -9.22
CA ALA A 545 22.79 -22.45 -9.51
C ALA A 545 21.98 -23.74 -9.70
N LEU A 546 20.90 -23.94 -8.92
CA LEU A 546 19.98 -25.06 -9.11
C LEU A 546 19.19 -24.88 -10.42
N ASN A 547 18.75 -23.67 -10.76
CA ASN A 547 18.13 -23.41 -12.06
C ASN A 547 19.14 -23.58 -13.21
N GLU A 548 20.41 -23.17 -13.08
CA GLU A 548 21.43 -23.36 -14.12
C GLU A 548 21.85 -24.83 -14.26
N GLU A 549 21.96 -25.59 -13.16
CA GLU A 549 22.23 -27.04 -13.17
C GLU A 549 21.01 -27.85 -13.66
N LEU A 550 19.78 -27.38 -13.39
CA LEU A 550 18.53 -27.94 -13.92
C LEU A 550 18.22 -27.50 -15.36
N ILE A 551 18.79 -26.39 -15.83
CA ILE A 551 18.78 -25.99 -17.25
C ILE A 551 19.84 -26.79 -18.04
N GLN A 552 20.95 -27.17 -17.39
CA GLN A 552 22.00 -28.02 -17.99
C GLN A 552 21.63 -29.51 -18.03
N ARG A 553 20.77 -30.01 -17.12
CA ARG A 553 20.18 -31.34 -17.19
C ARG A 553 18.82 -31.23 -17.89
N ASN A 554 18.69 -31.73 -19.12
CA ASN A 554 17.49 -31.73 -19.99
C ASN A 554 16.19 -32.38 -19.40
N ASN A 555 15.86 -32.18 -18.13
CA ASN A 555 14.61 -32.63 -17.51
C ASN A 555 13.69 -31.42 -17.29
N PRO A 556 12.59 -31.27 -18.04
CA PRO A 556 11.65 -30.18 -17.80
C PRO A 556 10.95 -30.41 -16.45
N THR A 557 11.40 -29.72 -15.40
CA THR A 557 10.77 -29.73 -14.06
C THR A 557 9.45 -28.96 -14.02
N ILE A 558 9.06 -28.30 -15.11
CA ILE A 558 7.77 -27.65 -15.28
C ILE A 558 7.00 -28.42 -16.34
N ILE A 559 6.04 -29.23 -15.88
CA ILE A 559 5.06 -29.86 -16.77
C ILE A 559 4.09 -28.76 -17.19
N HIS A 560 4.33 -28.19 -18.36
CA HIS A 560 3.40 -27.28 -19.02
C HIS A 560 2.06 -27.95 -19.33
N ALA A 561 0.99 -27.16 -19.48
CA ALA A 561 -0.37 -27.65 -19.73
C ALA A 561 -0.41 -28.56 -20.97
N ASP A 562 0.34 -28.20 -22.03
CA ASP A 562 0.56 -29.02 -23.23
C ASP A 562 1.05 -30.44 -22.92
N ASN A 563 1.94 -30.62 -21.94
CA ASN A 563 2.44 -31.92 -21.52
C ASN A 563 1.36 -32.71 -20.78
N VAL A 564 0.62 -32.07 -19.87
CA VAL A 564 -0.52 -32.70 -19.20
C VAL A 564 -1.57 -33.14 -20.23
N PHE A 565 -1.87 -32.31 -21.23
CA PHE A 565 -2.76 -32.64 -22.34
C PHE A 565 -2.28 -33.86 -23.14
N LYS A 566 -0.98 -33.94 -23.47
CA LYS A 566 -0.40 -35.08 -24.21
C LYS A 566 -0.68 -36.41 -23.49
N PHE A 567 -0.48 -36.45 -22.17
CA PHE A 567 -0.72 -37.65 -21.39
C PHE A 567 -2.20 -37.98 -21.27
N LEU A 568 -3.02 -36.97 -20.99
CA LEU A 568 -4.46 -37.13 -20.82
C LEU A 568 -5.15 -37.63 -22.06
N ILE A 569 -4.83 -37.03 -23.21
CA ILE A 569 -5.47 -37.39 -24.48
C ILE A 569 -5.20 -38.86 -24.78
N LYS A 570 -4.00 -39.37 -24.52
CA LYS A 570 -3.71 -40.78 -24.73
C LYS A 570 -4.57 -41.67 -23.84
N ASP A 571 -4.67 -41.37 -22.55
CA ASP A 571 -5.42 -42.19 -21.59
C ASP A 571 -6.94 -42.11 -21.81
N LEU A 572 -7.47 -40.90 -21.94
CA LEU A 572 -8.90 -40.68 -22.17
C LEU A 572 -9.37 -41.32 -23.48
N LEU A 573 -8.57 -41.24 -24.54
CA LEU A 573 -8.90 -41.87 -25.83
C LEU A 573 -8.78 -43.39 -25.81
N GLN A 574 -7.83 -43.94 -25.04
CA GLN A 574 -7.72 -45.39 -24.85
C GLN A 574 -8.97 -45.96 -24.15
N ASN A 575 -9.63 -45.14 -23.33
CA ASN A 575 -10.88 -45.48 -22.64
C ASN A 575 -12.14 -45.03 -23.40
N ASP A 576 -12.04 -44.76 -24.70
CA ASP A 576 -13.14 -44.35 -25.58
C ASP A 576 -13.93 -43.12 -25.10
N LYS A 577 -13.31 -42.25 -24.28
CA LYS A 577 -13.93 -41.03 -23.77
C LYS A 577 -13.94 -39.93 -24.83
N LYS A 578 -15.06 -39.21 -24.89
CA LYS A 578 -15.26 -38.03 -25.72
C LYS A 578 -14.71 -36.79 -25.02
N VAL A 579 -13.73 -36.13 -25.61
CA VAL A 579 -13.00 -35.01 -24.98
C VAL A 579 -13.08 -33.77 -25.86
N LEU A 580 -13.44 -32.65 -25.24
CA LEU A 580 -13.35 -31.32 -25.84
C LEU A 580 -12.19 -30.55 -25.20
N PHE A 581 -11.20 -30.18 -26.01
CA PHE A 581 -10.07 -29.37 -25.58
C PHE A 581 -10.21 -27.93 -26.07
N ILE A 582 -10.05 -26.96 -25.16
CA ILE A 582 -10.22 -25.54 -25.43
C ILE A 582 -8.90 -24.80 -25.20
N SER A 583 -8.30 -24.29 -26.28
CA SER A 583 -7.08 -23.48 -26.18
C SER A 583 -6.95 -22.49 -27.33
N ASN A 584 -6.33 -21.34 -27.03
CA ASN A 584 -5.88 -20.39 -28.04
C ASN A 584 -4.40 -20.59 -28.42
N ASP A 585 -3.58 -21.27 -27.61
CA ASP A 585 -2.16 -21.47 -27.88
C ASP A 585 -1.91 -22.39 -29.08
N ILE A 586 -1.16 -21.88 -30.05
CA ILE A 586 -0.77 -22.60 -31.26
C ILE A 586 0.20 -23.74 -30.91
N THR A 587 1.07 -23.52 -29.92
CA THR A 587 2.06 -24.51 -29.49
C THR A 587 1.35 -25.69 -28.84
N CYS A 588 0.50 -25.43 -27.85
CA CYS A 588 -0.34 -26.46 -27.23
C CYS A 588 -1.16 -27.26 -28.27
N LYS A 589 -1.77 -26.58 -29.26
CA LYS A 589 -2.51 -27.27 -30.33
C LYS A 589 -1.62 -28.17 -31.17
N ARG A 590 -0.47 -27.66 -31.62
CA ARG A 590 0.49 -28.42 -32.42
C ARG A 590 0.90 -29.69 -31.68
N ASP A 591 1.26 -29.51 -30.42
CA ASP A 591 1.79 -30.54 -29.56
C ASP A 591 0.78 -31.65 -29.30
N ILE A 592 -0.50 -31.30 -29.12
CA ILE A 592 -1.60 -32.26 -29.02
C ILE A 592 -1.79 -33.05 -30.31
N VAL A 593 -1.80 -32.38 -31.47
CA VAL A 593 -1.98 -33.06 -32.77
C VAL A 593 -0.82 -34.03 -33.03
N LEU A 594 0.41 -33.68 -32.67
CA LEU A 594 1.59 -34.53 -32.86
C LEU A 594 1.58 -35.79 -31.98
N HIS A 595 0.98 -35.73 -30.79
CA HIS A 595 0.95 -36.85 -29.85
C HIS A 595 -0.28 -37.75 -30.02
N TYR A 596 -1.14 -37.43 -30.99
CA TYR A 596 -2.32 -38.21 -31.30
C TYR A 596 -1.93 -39.43 -32.18
N PRO A 597 -2.04 -40.70 -31.70
CA PRO A 597 -1.42 -41.87 -32.33
C PRO A 597 -1.98 -42.28 -33.70
N ASN A 598 -3.22 -41.90 -34.02
CA ASN A 598 -3.99 -42.44 -35.16
C ASN A 598 -4.56 -41.36 -36.09
N GLY A 599 -4.03 -40.13 -36.03
CA GLY A 599 -4.56 -39.01 -36.81
C GLY A 599 -4.20 -39.21 -38.27
N LYS A 600 -5.19 -39.10 -39.18
CA LYS A 600 -4.90 -38.85 -40.61
C LYS A 600 -3.84 -37.74 -40.66
N SER A 601 -2.75 -38.05 -41.34
CA SER A 601 -1.39 -37.71 -40.94
C SER A 601 -1.22 -36.33 -40.32
N ALA A 602 -0.42 -36.24 -39.24
CA ALA A 602 0.20 -34.97 -38.86
C ALA A 602 0.85 -34.27 -40.09
N ASN A 603 1.25 -35.04 -41.11
CA ASN A 603 1.75 -34.54 -42.40
C ASN A 603 0.72 -33.74 -43.24
N ASP A 604 -0.59 -33.92 -43.04
CA ASP A 604 -1.64 -33.13 -43.70
C ASP A 604 -1.72 -31.71 -43.13
N TYR A 605 -1.33 -31.55 -41.87
CA TYR A 605 -1.37 -30.28 -41.14
C TYR A 605 0.01 -29.63 -40.96
N PHE A 606 1.08 -30.42 -41.03
CA PHE A 606 2.48 -29.99 -40.83
C PHE A 606 3.37 -30.50 -41.96
N LYS A 607 4.21 -29.64 -42.54
CA LYS A 607 5.38 -30.11 -43.30
C LYS A 607 6.47 -30.40 -42.26
N ALA A 608 6.33 -31.53 -41.57
CA ALA A 608 7.28 -31.99 -40.56
C ALA A 608 8.45 -32.65 -41.28
N ASP A 609 9.65 -32.12 -41.04
CA ASP A 609 10.88 -32.66 -41.58
C ASP A 609 11.42 -33.65 -40.54
N TYR A 610 11.50 -34.93 -40.89
CA TYR A 610 11.95 -35.97 -39.96
C TYR A 610 13.32 -36.48 -40.38
N SER A 611 14.22 -36.63 -39.42
CA SER A 611 15.42 -37.45 -39.56
C SER A 611 15.20 -38.80 -38.88
N LYS A 612 16.01 -39.81 -39.19
CA LYS A 612 16.10 -41.01 -38.36
C LYS A 612 17.33 -40.89 -37.47
N ASP A 613 17.19 -41.21 -36.20
CA ASP A 613 18.34 -41.37 -35.31
C ASP A 613 19.15 -42.62 -35.66
N GLU A 614 20.26 -42.77 -34.97
CA GLU A 614 21.16 -43.93 -35.09
C GLU A 614 20.48 -45.28 -34.77
N ASN A 615 19.32 -45.27 -34.11
CA ASN A 615 18.49 -46.45 -33.82
C ASN A 615 17.30 -46.60 -34.78
N GLY A 616 17.25 -45.82 -35.86
CA GLY A 616 16.19 -45.85 -36.86
C GLY A 616 14.87 -45.20 -36.41
N ARG A 617 14.84 -44.53 -35.26
CA ARG A 617 13.65 -43.83 -34.74
C ARG A 617 13.50 -42.49 -35.44
N LEU A 618 12.27 -42.14 -35.83
CA LEU A 618 11.98 -40.84 -36.42
C LEU A 618 12.14 -39.73 -35.38
N ILE A 619 13.08 -38.82 -35.62
CA ILE A 619 13.28 -37.57 -34.87
C ILE A 619 12.71 -36.41 -35.69
N LEU A 620 11.87 -35.60 -35.05
CA LEU A 620 11.36 -34.36 -35.63
C LEU A 620 12.48 -33.31 -35.68
N ASN A 621 12.85 -32.84 -36.88
CA ASN A 621 13.81 -31.75 -37.03
C ASN A 621 13.10 -30.41 -36.75
N GLU A 622 13.25 -29.88 -35.54
CA GLU A 622 12.62 -28.62 -35.12
C GLU A 622 12.98 -27.41 -36.03
N ARG A 623 14.19 -27.40 -36.61
CA ARG A 623 14.67 -26.32 -37.50
C ARG A 623 14.15 -26.40 -38.94
N GLY A 624 13.75 -27.58 -39.41
CA GLY A 624 13.23 -27.81 -40.78
C GLY A 624 11.70 -27.77 -40.88
N SER A 625 11.02 -27.95 -39.74
CA SER A 625 9.56 -28.01 -39.64
C SER A 625 8.92 -26.62 -39.80
N LYS A 626 8.71 -26.15 -41.04
CA LYS A 626 7.91 -24.96 -41.31
C LYS A 626 6.43 -25.32 -41.19
N ILE A 627 5.77 -24.83 -40.13
CA ILE A 627 4.31 -24.84 -40.04
C ILE A 627 3.77 -24.15 -41.30
N LYS A 628 2.81 -24.76 -42.01
CA LYS A 628 1.93 -24.01 -42.93
C LYS A 628 1.06 -23.08 -42.06
N THR A 629 1.66 -22.03 -41.50
CA THR A 629 1.09 -21.15 -40.46
C THR A 629 -0.23 -20.51 -40.89
N GLN A 630 -0.46 -20.36 -42.19
CA GLN A 630 -1.72 -19.88 -42.74
C GLN A 630 -2.90 -20.79 -42.37
N ASN A 631 -2.80 -22.12 -42.50
CA ASN A 631 -3.92 -23.01 -42.19
C ASN A 631 -4.21 -23.11 -40.69
N PHE A 632 -3.18 -23.08 -39.83
CA PHE A 632 -3.36 -23.12 -38.38
C PHE A 632 -3.90 -21.81 -37.79
N ARG A 633 -3.59 -20.67 -38.42
CA ARG A 633 -4.15 -19.37 -38.03
C ARG A 633 -5.63 -19.25 -38.39
N HIS A 634 -6.08 -19.91 -39.46
CA HIS A 634 -7.45 -19.82 -39.97
C HIS A 634 -8.37 -20.98 -39.56
N ASN A 635 -7.83 -22.17 -39.28
CA ASN A 635 -8.65 -23.30 -38.82
C ASN A 635 -9.16 -23.07 -37.40
N LYS A 636 -10.48 -23.13 -37.29
CA LYS A 636 -11.31 -22.73 -36.14
C LYS A 636 -11.52 -23.86 -35.14
N SER A 637 -11.52 -25.11 -35.62
CA SER A 637 -11.64 -26.34 -34.85
C SER A 637 -10.87 -27.47 -35.55
N PHE A 638 -10.41 -28.45 -34.78
CA PHE A 638 -9.74 -29.66 -35.25
C PHE A 638 -10.46 -30.86 -34.63
N ASP A 639 -11.12 -31.65 -35.47
CA ASP A 639 -11.63 -32.96 -35.05
C ASP A 639 -10.46 -33.95 -35.18
N LEU A 640 -9.84 -34.30 -34.05
CA LEU A 640 -8.69 -35.22 -34.04
C LEU A 640 -9.17 -36.65 -34.34
N ASN A 641 -10.35 -37.01 -33.84
CA ASN A 641 -11.13 -38.18 -34.21
C ASN A 641 -12.60 -38.02 -33.79
N LYS A 642 -13.39 -39.11 -33.89
CA LYS A 642 -14.79 -39.18 -33.43
C LYS A 642 -15.00 -38.85 -31.94
N ASN A 643 -13.95 -38.93 -31.12
CA ASN A 643 -14.00 -38.82 -29.66
C ASN A 643 -13.16 -37.63 -29.14
N CYS A 644 -12.54 -36.81 -29.97
CA CYS A 644 -11.65 -35.76 -29.49
C CYS A 644 -11.67 -34.57 -30.43
N LYS A 645 -12.06 -33.42 -29.88
CA LYS A 645 -12.14 -32.16 -30.60
C LYS A 645 -11.29 -31.11 -29.89
N LEU A 646 -10.48 -30.40 -30.66
CA LEU A 646 -9.68 -29.29 -30.21
C LEU A 646 -10.20 -27.99 -30.85
N ILE A 647 -10.53 -27.00 -30.02
CA ILE A 647 -11.22 -25.80 -30.48
C ILE A 647 -10.62 -24.52 -29.88
N ARG A 648 -10.72 -23.43 -30.64
CA ARG A 648 -10.39 -22.08 -30.15
C ARG A 648 -11.47 -21.55 -29.23
N ASN A 649 -11.08 -20.68 -28.28
CA ASN A 649 -12.02 -20.10 -27.31
C ASN A 649 -13.20 -19.41 -28.01
N SER A 650 -12.93 -18.55 -28.99
CA SER A 650 -13.99 -17.82 -29.71
C SER A 650 -14.95 -18.73 -30.49
N ILE A 651 -14.47 -19.88 -30.95
CA ILE A 651 -15.29 -20.85 -31.68
C ILE A 651 -16.08 -21.69 -30.70
N PHE A 652 -15.48 -22.08 -29.58
CA PHE A 652 -16.20 -22.71 -28.49
C PHE A 652 -17.41 -21.87 -28.05
N ILE A 653 -17.23 -20.57 -27.84
CA ILE A 653 -18.33 -19.64 -27.52
C ILE A 653 -19.41 -19.63 -28.59
N ARG A 654 -19.01 -19.63 -29.87
CA ARG A 654 -19.94 -19.63 -30.99
C ARG A 654 -20.75 -20.93 -31.06
N GLU A 655 -20.10 -22.09 -30.94
CA GLU A 655 -20.78 -23.40 -30.97
C GLU A 655 -21.73 -23.59 -29.77
N LEU A 656 -21.37 -23.02 -28.60
CA LEU A 656 -22.26 -22.98 -27.44
C LEU A 656 -23.56 -22.20 -27.69
N SER A 657 -23.45 -21.12 -28.45
CA SER A 657 -24.55 -20.18 -28.72
C SER A 657 -25.44 -20.57 -29.91
N LEU A 658 -24.94 -21.37 -30.86
CA LEU A 658 -25.50 -21.50 -32.22
C LEU A 658 -26.76 -22.38 -32.39
N ASN A 659 -27.41 -22.84 -31.32
CA ASN A 659 -28.63 -23.66 -31.41
C ASN A 659 -29.84 -23.06 -30.66
N ASN A 660 -29.92 -21.73 -30.56
CA ASN A 660 -31.14 -21.02 -30.16
C ASN A 660 -31.73 -20.24 -31.33
#